data_AF-A0A9N9FZ78-F1
#
_entry.id   AF-A0A9N9FZ78-F1
#
_cell.length_a   1.000
_cell.length_b   1.000
_cell.length_c   1.000
_cell.angle_alpha   90.00
_cell.angle_beta   90.00
_cell.angle_gamma   90.00
#
_symmetry.space_group_name_H-M   'P 1'
#
loop_
_entity.id
_entity.type
_entity.pdbx_description
1 polymer ?
#
loop_
_entity_poly.entity_id
_entity_poly.type
_entity_poly.pdbx_seq_one_letter_code
_entity_poly.pdbx_strand_id
1 'polypeptide(L)'
;MIEAKIPHELPKYLEPGQKHVKQLFSYLWQEKSTKIASYYTFDLTSEKDRFYNINLGKDELSNSLNVDNLIDSGKKFRDLKDISEKDSKILFNQFLTILRTNAISDKSNAFDKIINLFIAKVFDELGEDKQFDVRMKDENIVNFEGLKFQFLEGIDSYESFMKRLYDLYKEGMKEYLQKEIIDYSDYEQNQKVLEMIDDLRLKKDNTFAFIEVFDNKTFNDNCLIVKEIVNLLANFKFRYADKSKSLGEFFEDLLNTSLKQEAGQFFTPYPLVDFMIKSLPIRDVIKQNIQQNRNEILPFFIDYACGSGHFLISYINRVQQEINAKDYVFGIEKDYRLAKTTKISLFLNGDGDAQIIHADAINKFSCEDYSKSVLFSNKDKNEKFDFVVSNPPYSVQGYMKNFRKNNISEKSNTFELLEEINEKDARIEIMFVERTYQLLKKNKFAAIILPQSFLSQEKYAKTRRWLLERFNILSIFCSGDNTFGYTTTSPFYIMRITDPNFFMVSADKLAQKLLGKILVRNLNGQLIKVKIVETEAYIGKIDRACHAHQENRSRWKSAALNNRGGCAYVYLIYSMYYCFNIASSVKGDPQGVLIRAAEPLDHHTIPVISHHDSTKKFHYYTNGPGKLCRALNIDISLNHVDLTTSDLIYLEDQPEISQEEIITTKRVNIDYAGEDKDRL
;
A
#
# COMPACT_ATOMS: atom_id res chain seq x y z
N MET A 1 -60.48 -12.94 -2.24
CA MET A 1 -60.88 -14.36 -2.36
C MET A 1 -61.23 -14.61 -3.81
N ILE A 2 -60.43 -15.40 -4.52
CA ILE A 2 -60.80 -15.90 -5.85
C ILE A 2 -61.31 -17.32 -5.61
N GLU A 3 -62.61 -17.52 -5.80
CA GLU A 3 -63.27 -18.80 -5.60
C GLU A 3 -63.40 -19.47 -6.98
N ALA A 4 -62.44 -20.33 -7.35
CA ALA A 4 -62.57 -21.17 -8.53
C ALA A 4 -63.58 -22.28 -8.20
N LYS A 5 -64.83 -22.12 -8.61
CA LYS A 5 -65.93 -23.01 -8.19
C LYS A 5 -65.95 -24.36 -8.90
N ILE A 6 -65.17 -24.53 -9.99
CA ILE A 6 -65.32 -25.66 -10.90
C ILE A 6 -63.98 -26.07 -11.54
N PRO A 7 -63.61 -27.37 -11.62
CA PRO A 7 -62.27 -27.82 -12.05
C PRO A 7 -61.79 -27.38 -13.44
N HIS A 8 -62.69 -27.00 -14.35
CA HIS A 8 -62.33 -26.55 -15.69
C HIS A 8 -61.80 -25.10 -15.73
N GLU A 9 -61.87 -24.36 -14.62
CA GLU A 9 -61.33 -22.99 -14.51
C GLU A 9 -59.86 -22.96 -14.06
N LEU A 10 -59.36 -24.05 -13.45
CA LEU A 10 -57.98 -24.19 -12.98
C LEU A 10 -56.90 -23.87 -14.04
N PRO A 11 -57.05 -24.23 -15.33
CA PRO A 11 -56.04 -23.91 -16.34
C PRO A 11 -55.83 -22.42 -16.61
N LYS A 12 -56.80 -21.56 -16.26
CA LYS A 12 -56.67 -20.10 -16.43
C LYS A 12 -55.68 -19.47 -15.45
N TYR A 13 -55.29 -20.20 -14.41
CA TYR A 13 -54.42 -19.74 -13.32
C TYR A 13 -53.06 -20.44 -13.32
N LEU A 14 -52.76 -21.24 -14.35
CA LEU A 14 -51.45 -21.86 -14.55
C LEU A 14 -50.58 -20.93 -15.41
N GLU A 15 -49.33 -20.70 -15.01
CA GLU A 15 -48.38 -20.00 -15.87
C GLU A 15 -48.04 -20.84 -17.11
N PRO A 16 -47.64 -20.21 -18.24
CA PRO A 16 -47.27 -20.93 -19.45
C PRO A 16 -46.16 -21.96 -19.18
N GLY A 17 -46.47 -23.25 -19.37
CA GLY A 17 -45.55 -24.38 -19.13
C GLY A 17 -45.76 -25.13 -17.82
N GLN A 18 -46.65 -24.66 -16.94
CA GLN A 18 -46.93 -25.29 -15.65
C GLN A 18 -48.01 -26.38 -15.78
N LYS A 19 -47.72 -27.63 -15.35
CA LYS A 19 -48.62 -28.79 -15.50
C LYS A 19 -49.56 -29.04 -14.32
N HIS A 20 -49.24 -28.52 -13.14
CA HIS A 20 -49.99 -28.74 -11.90
C HIS A 20 -50.14 -27.44 -11.12
N VAL A 21 -51.28 -27.27 -10.46
CA VAL A 21 -51.58 -26.14 -9.58
C VAL A 21 -50.96 -26.43 -8.21
N LYS A 22 -50.02 -25.58 -7.76
CA LYS A 22 -49.33 -25.75 -6.47
C LYS A 22 -50.19 -25.40 -5.25
N GLN A 23 -51.24 -24.60 -5.44
CA GLN A 23 -52.06 -24.03 -4.37
C GLN A 23 -53.51 -23.81 -4.82
N LEU A 24 -54.50 -24.21 -4.00
CA LEU A 24 -55.92 -24.08 -4.35
C LEU A 24 -56.64 -22.88 -3.73
N PHE A 25 -56.27 -22.49 -2.49
CA PHE A 25 -56.92 -21.39 -1.80
C PHE A 25 -55.95 -20.68 -0.85
N SER A 26 -56.23 -19.41 -0.59
CA SER A 26 -55.61 -18.68 0.49
C SER A 26 -56.48 -17.52 0.94
N TYR A 27 -56.39 -17.19 2.23
CA TYR A 27 -57.08 -16.05 2.79
C TYR A 27 -56.09 -15.13 3.48
N LEU A 28 -56.28 -13.85 3.26
CA LEU A 28 -55.54 -12.76 3.85
C LEU A 28 -56.45 -12.11 4.89
N TRP A 29 -56.00 -12.07 6.15
CA TRP A 29 -56.68 -11.32 7.20
C TRP A 29 -55.78 -10.17 7.62
N GLN A 30 -56.24 -8.94 7.39
CA GLN A 30 -55.58 -7.73 7.85
C GLN A 30 -56.42 -7.10 8.96
N GLU A 31 -55.82 -6.90 10.12
CA GLU A 31 -56.45 -6.12 11.19
C GLU A 31 -56.42 -4.63 10.81
N LYS A 32 -57.57 -3.93 10.90
CA LYS A 32 -57.72 -2.54 10.40
C LYS A 32 -56.73 -1.54 11.01
N SER A 33 -56.15 -1.86 12.16
CA SER A 33 -55.21 -1.02 12.91
C SER A 33 -53.74 -1.37 12.68
N THR A 34 -53.43 -2.50 12.04
CA THR A 34 -52.04 -2.99 11.88
C THR A 34 -51.62 -3.00 10.41
N LYS A 35 -50.31 -2.85 10.17
CA LYS A 35 -49.71 -3.09 8.84
C LYS A 35 -49.46 -4.58 8.59
N ILE A 36 -49.94 -5.44 9.48
CA ILE A 36 -49.66 -6.87 9.45
C ILE A 36 -50.85 -7.56 8.79
N ALA A 37 -50.58 -8.31 7.73
CA ALA A 37 -51.52 -9.27 7.21
C ALA A 37 -51.10 -10.69 7.60
N SER A 38 -52.01 -11.40 8.23
CA SER A 38 -51.88 -12.83 8.52
C SER A 38 -52.43 -13.61 7.34
N TYR A 39 -51.65 -14.56 6.88
CA TYR A 39 -51.90 -15.30 5.65
C TYR A 39 -51.82 -16.80 5.91
N TYR A 40 -52.80 -17.53 5.39
CA TYR A 40 -52.85 -18.98 5.43
C TYR A 40 -52.97 -19.57 4.02
N THR A 41 -52.20 -20.61 3.76
CA THR A 41 -52.23 -21.38 2.51
C THR A 41 -51.99 -22.86 2.75
N PHE A 42 -52.47 -23.68 1.81
CA PHE A 42 -52.21 -25.10 1.75
C PHE A 42 -51.39 -25.44 0.51
N ASP A 43 -50.19 -25.99 0.69
CA ASP A 43 -49.33 -26.45 -0.39
C ASP A 43 -49.70 -27.89 -0.79
N LEU A 44 -50.26 -28.04 -1.99
CA LEU A 44 -50.71 -29.33 -2.53
C LEU A 44 -49.56 -30.26 -2.92
N THR A 45 -48.36 -29.73 -3.17
CA THR A 45 -47.19 -30.55 -3.53
C THR A 45 -46.54 -31.18 -2.32
N SER A 46 -46.61 -30.50 -1.16
CA SER A 46 -46.03 -30.97 0.10
C SER A 46 -47.06 -31.48 1.11
N GLU A 47 -48.35 -31.36 0.82
CA GLU A 47 -49.48 -31.68 1.71
C GLU A 47 -49.38 -31.03 3.10
N LYS A 48 -48.96 -29.76 3.15
CA LYS A 48 -48.75 -29.02 4.41
C LYS A 48 -49.47 -27.69 4.45
N ASP A 49 -49.99 -27.40 5.64
CA ASP A 49 -50.44 -26.07 6.05
C ASP A 49 -49.27 -25.11 6.17
N ARG A 50 -49.44 -23.87 5.70
CA ARG A 50 -48.47 -22.80 5.87
C ARG A 50 -49.16 -21.53 6.37
N PHE A 51 -48.58 -20.94 7.41
CA PHE A 51 -49.03 -19.70 8.02
C PHE A 51 -47.90 -18.67 7.99
N TYR A 52 -48.21 -17.46 7.56
CA TYR A 52 -47.26 -16.36 7.44
C TYR A 52 -47.86 -15.07 8.01
N ASN A 53 -47.02 -14.23 8.63
CA ASN A 53 -47.38 -12.87 9.01
C ASN A 53 -46.48 -11.91 8.22
N ILE A 54 -47.09 -11.04 7.42
CA ILE A 54 -46.38 -10.17 6.48
C ILE A 54 -46.66 -8.72 6.86
N ASN A 55 -45.61 -7.91 6.98
CA ASN A 55 -45.72 -6.48 7.27
C ASN A 55 -45.76 -5.70 5.95
N LEU A 56 -46.93 -5.17 5.60
CA LEU A 56 -47.19 -4.60 4.29
C LEU A 56 -46.97 -3.08 4.28
N GLY A 57 -46.14 -2.62 3.34
CA GLY A 57 -46.15 -1.23 2.87
C GLY A 57 -47.46 -0.88 2.16
N LYS A 58 -47.78 0.42 2.02
CA LYS A 58 -49.04 0.90 1.42
C LYS A 58 -49.23 0.48 -0.06
N ASP A 59 -48.16 0.13 -0.77
CA ASP A 59 -48.15 -0.06 -2.23
C ASP A 59 -47.73 -1.47 -2.70
N GLU A 60 -47.45 -2.41 -1.79
CA GLU A 60 -46.94 -3.76 -2.13
C GLU A 60 -48.05 -4.73 -2.56
N LEU A 61 -49.23 -4.60 -1.96
CA LEU A 61 -50.35 -5.51 -2.18
C LEU A 61 -51.01 -5.36 -3.57
N SER A 62 -50.92 -4.18 -4.16
CA SER A 62 -51.52 -3.86 -5.46
C SER A 62 -50.71 -4.38 -6.65
N ASN A 63 -49.42 -4.67 -6.44
CA ASN A 63 -48.49 -5.06 -7.50
C ASN A 63 -48.12 -6.56 -7.48
N SER A 64 -48.49 -7.31 -6.45
CA SER A 64 -48.16 -8.73 -6.31
C SER A 64 -49.18 -9.64 -7.03
N LEU A 65 -48.72 -10.39 -8.03
CA LEU A 65 -49.54 -11.39 -8.77
C LEU A 65 -49.67 -12.75 -8.05
N ASN A 66 -48.71 -13.10 -7.18
CA ASN A 66 -48.68 -14.37 -6.45
C ASN A 66 -48.08 -14.17 -5.04
N VAL A 67 -48.37 -15.10 -4.14
CA VAL A 67 -48.06 -15.12 -2.71
C VAL A 67 -46.56 -15.26 -2.45
N ASP A 68 -45.83 -15.96 -3.31
CA ASP A 68 -44.38 -16.06 -3.23
C ASP A 68 -43.70 -14.68 -3.37
N ASN A 69 -44.38 -13.68 -3.96
CA ASN A 69 -43.91 -12.30 -4.06
C ASN A 69 -44.19 -11.46 -2.80
N LEU A 70 -44.96 -12.00 -1.84
CA LEU A 70 -45.31 -11.34 -0.58
C LEU A 70 -44.51 -11.90 0.61
N ILE A 71 -43.87 -13.05 0.43
CA ILE A 71 -42.83 -13.53 1.35
C ILE A 71 -41.62 -12.65 1.10
N ASP A 72 -41.06 -12.03 2.14
CA ASP A 72 -39.82 -11.25 2.06
C ASP A 72 -38.71 -12.22 1.61
N SER A 73 -38.58 -12.38 0.29
CA SER A 73 -37.54 -13.19 -0.34
C SER A 73 -36.28 -12.41 -0.11
N GLY A 74 -35.52 -12.82 0.92
CA GLY A 74 -34.36 -12.08 1.41
C GLY A 74 -33.57 -11.41 0.28
N LYS A 75 -33.14 -10.17 0.51
CA LYS A 75 -32.44 -9.32 -0.45
C LYS A 75 -31.38 -10.09 -1.22
N LYS A 76 -31.43 -9.95 -2.53
CA LYS A 76 -30.43 -10.49 -3.44
C LYS A 76 -29.44 -9.41 -3.83
N PHE A 77 -28.25 -9.81 -4.27
CA PHE A 77 -27.20 -8.89 -4.69
C PHE A 77 -27.66 -7.91 -5.78
N ARG A 78 -28.52 -8.37 -6.69
CA ARG A 78 -29.13 -7.55 -7.75
C ARG A 78 -30.06 -6.45 -7.25
N ASP A 79 -30.57 -6.55 -6.03
CA ASP A 79 -31.52 -5.60 -5.44
C ASP A 79 -30.80 -4.42 -4.77
N LEU A 80 -29.47 -4.50 -4.62
CA LEU A 80 -28.65 -3.47 -4.00
C LEU A 80 -28.52 -2.24 -4.91
N LYS A 81 -28.61 -1.05 -4.28
CA LYS A 81 -28.47 0.24 -4.96
C LYS A 81 -27.08 0.82 -4.78
N ASP A 82 -26.55 1.46 -5.82
CA ASP A 82 -25.34 2.26 -5.70
C ASP A 82 -25.58 3.50 -4.82
N ILE A 83 -24.54 3.97 -4.13
CA ILE A 83 -24.62 5.10 -3.20
C ILE A 83 -24.24 6.39 -3.92
N SER A 84 -25.14 7.37 -3.94
CA SER A 84 -24.84 8.73 -4.41
C SER A 84 -24.26 9.63 -3.31
N GLU A 85 -23.67 10.78 -3.67
CA GLU A 85 -23.15 11.77 -2.70
C GLU A 85 -24.25 12.27 -1.75
N LYS A 86 -25.50 12.35 -2.23
CA LYS A 86 -26.65 12.72 -1.41
C LYS A 86 -27.01 11.61 -0.42
N ASP A 87 -26.97 10.36 -0.85
CA ASP A 87 -27.28 9.21 0.00
C ASP A 87 -26.25 9.04 1.11
N SER A 88 -24.96 9.28 0.82
CA SER A 88 -23.86 9.27 1.80
C SER A 88 -24.13 10.19 3.00
N LYS A 89 -24.49 11.46 2.76
CA LYS A 89 -24.84 12.39 3.84
C LYS A 89 -26.11 11.97 4.58
N ILE A 90 -27.09 11.39 3.88
CA ILE A 90 -28.32 10.91 4.51
C ILE A 90 -28.02 9.73 5.43
N LEU A 91 -27.24 8.75 4.96
CA LEU A 91 -26.78 7.60 5.73
C LEU A 91 -26.07 8.03 7.01
N PHE A 92 -25.14 9.00 6.91
CA PHE A 92 -24.40 9.50 8.07
C PHE A 92 -25.33 10.15 9.10
N ASN A 93 -26.25 11.01 8.66
CA ASN A 93 -27.20 11.67 9.54
C ASN A 93 -28.22 10.68 10.16
N GLN A 94 -28.65 9.67 9.41
CA GLN A 94 -29.52 8.60 9.91
C GLN A 94 -28.81 7.76 10.96
N PHE A 95 -27.55 7.37 10.72
CA PHE A 95 -26.74 6.68 11.71
C PHE A 95 -26.59 7.49 13.01
N LEU A 96 -26.23 8.77 12.92
CA LEU A 96 -26.18 9.66 14.10
C LEU A 96 -27.54 9.83 14.79
N THR A 97 -28.64 9.70 14.05
CA THR A 97 -29.99 9.74 14.62
C THR A 97 -30.29 8.46 15.39
N ILE A 98 -29.94 7.28 14.86
CA ILE A 98 -30.04 6.00 15.58
C ILE A 98 -29.28 6.08 16.91
N LEU A 99 -28.04 6.59 16.90
CA LEU A 99 -27.25 6.74 18.13
C LEU A 99 -27.94 7.65 19.15
N ARG A 100 -28.50 8.78 18.72
CA ARG A 100 -29.19 9.74 19.60
C ARG A 100 -30.48 9.18 20.18
N THR A 101 -31.30 8.53 19.35
CA THR A 101 -32.58 7.94 19.77
C THR A 101 -32.38 6.83 20.81
N ASN A 102 -31.30 6.07 20.67
CA ASN A 102 -30.94 4.99 21.58
C ASN A 102 -30.02 5.43 22.74
N ALA A 103 -29.85 6.74 22.95
CA ALA A 103 -29.04 7.32 24.03
C ALA A 103 -27.57 6.82 24.09
N ILE A 104 -26.98 6.49 22.93
CA ILE A 104 -25.59 6.03 22.84
C ILE A 104 -24.67 7.25 22.91
N SER A 105 -23.97 7.39 24.04
CA SER A 105 -23.01 8.47 24.28
C SER A 105 -21.60 8.13 23.79
N ASP A 106 -21.20 6.86 23.89
CA ASP A 106 -19.89 6.39 23.42
C ASP A 106 -19.89 6.21 21.90
N LYS A 107 -19.63 7.32 21.22
CA LYS A 107 -19.50 7.33 19.76
C LYS A 107 -18.33 6.48 19.28
N SER A 108 -17.20 6.47 20.01
CA SER A 108 -16.00 5.74 19.59
C SER A 108 -16.28 4.24 19.51
N ASN A 109 -16.94 3.69 20.54
CA ASN A 109 -17.40 2.30 20.53
C ASN A 109 -18.36 2.03 19.37
N ALA A 110 -19.40 2.87 19.21
CA ALA A 110 -20.37 2.72 18.12
C ALA A 110 -19.70 2.71 16.72
N PHE A 111 -18.68 3.55 16.54
CA PHE A 111 -17.90 3.60 15.31
C PHE A 111 -17.01 2.36 15.10
N ASP A 112 -16.46 1.74 16.14
CA ASP A 112 -15.80 0.43 16.01
C ASP A 112 -16.80 -0.68 15.64
N LYS A 113 -18.02 -0.67 16.18
CA LYS A 113 -19.03 -1.69 15.85
C LYS A 113 -19.57 -1.58 14.43
N ILE A 114 -19.78 -0.37 13.92
CA ILE A 114 -20.17 -0.20 12.50
C ILE A 114 -19.05 -0.60 11.52
N ILE A 115 -17.77 -0.43 11.88
CA ILE A 115 -16.64 -0.97 11.11
C ILE A 115 -16.73 -2.50 11.00
N ASN A 116 -17.08 -3.19 12.09
CA ASN A 116 -17.26 -4.65 12.05
C ASN A 116 -18.44 -5.04 11.14
N LEU A 117 -19.53 -4.27 11.14
CA LEU A 117 -20.66 -4.48 10.22
C LEU A 117 -20.27 -4.26 8.76
N PHE A 118 -19.38 -3.31 8.47
CA PHE A 118 -18.87 -3.10 7.12
C PHE A 118 -18.04 -4.27 6.62
N ILE A 119 -17.21 -4.87 7.48
CA ILE A 119 -16.47 -6.10 7.12
C ILE A 119 -17.44 -7.23 6.79
N ALA A 120 -18.45 -7.46 7.64
CA ALA A 120 -19.46 -8.48 7.39
C ALA A 120 -20.20 -8.25 6.07
N LYS A 121 -20.58 -7.00 5.78
CA LYS A 121 -21.29 -6.63 4.54
C LYS A 121 -20.42 -6.77 3.29
N VAL A 122 -19.19 -6.26 3.31
CA VAL A 122 -18.25 -6.35 2.18
C VAL A 122 -17.95 -7.81 1.85
N PHE A 123 -17.83 -8.65 2.89
CA PHE A 123 -17.61 -10.09 2.73
C PHE A 123 -18.84 -10.82 2.18
N ASP A 124 -20.04 -10.48 2.65
CA ASP A 124 -21.29 -11.06 2.14
C ASP A 124 -21.45 -10.80 0.63
N GLU A 125 -21.11 -9.60 0.18
CA GLU A 125 -21.10 -9.18 -1.23
C GLU A 125 -20.01 -9.86 -2.09
N LEU A 126 -19.07 -10.62 -1.51
CA LEU A 126 -17.96 -11.27 -2.25
C LEU A 126 -18.39 -12.50 -3.06
N GLY A 127 -19.55 -13.10 -2.77
CA GLY A 127 -19.94 -14.41 -3.32
C GLY A 127 -21.31 -14.47 -3.99
N GLU A 128 -21.85 -13.36 -4.49
CA GLU A 128 -23.22 -13.25 -5.01
C GLU A 128 -24.27 -13.87 -4.04
N ASP A 129 -25.46 -14.22 -4.53
CA ASP A 129 -26.51 -14.83 -3.71
C ASP A 129 -26.07 -16.21 -3.21
N LYS A 130 -26.06 -16.42 -1.89
CA LYS A 130 -25.65 -17.69 -1.27
C LYS A 130 -26.88 -18.43 -0.73
N GLN A 131 -26.79 -19.76 -0.75
CA GLN A 131 -27.73 -20.63 -0.03
C GLN A 131 -27.31 -20.70 1.44
N PHE A 132 -28.24 -20.46 2.37
CA PHE A 132 -27.98 -20.55 3.80
C PHE A 132 -29.21 -20.93 4.60
N ASP A 133 -28.96 -21.59 5.73
CA ASP A 133 -30.00 -22.05 6.64
C ASP A 133 -30.21 -21.05 7.79
N VAL A 134 -31.47 -20.81 8.12
CA VAL A 134 -31.89 -19.97 9.23
C VAL A 134 -32.75 -20.78 10.18
N ARG A 135 -32.34 -20.86 11.44
CA ARG A 135 -33.13 -21.49 12.49
C ARG A 135 -34.15 -20.49 13.04
N MET A 136 -35.42 -20.83 12.91
CA MET A 136 -36.56 -20.07 13.42
C MET A 136 -36.69 -20.22 14.95
N LYS A 137 -37.55 -19.38 15.55
CA LYS A 137 -37.83 -19.40 16.99
C LYS A 137 -38.44 -20.70 17.51
N ASP A 138 -39.08 -21.48 16.64
CA ASP A 138 -39.68 -22.79 16.93
C ASP A 138 -38.75 -23.96 16.56
N GLU A 139 -37.46 -23.68 16.36
CA GLU A 139 -36.39 -24.61 15.95
C GLU A 139 -36.47 -25.15 14.52
N ASN A 140 -37.49 -24.77 13.74
CA ASN A 140 -37.55 -25.13 12.32
C ASN A 140 -36.42 -24.47 11.53
N ILE A 141 -35.87 -25.20 10.56
CA ILE A 141 -34.81 -24.69 9.67
C ILE A 141 -35.44 -24.30 8.33
N VAL A 142 -35.20 -23.06 7.91
CA VAL A 142 -35.62 -22.54 6.60
C VAL A 142 -34.39 -22.25 5.77
N ASN A 143 -34.41 -22.69 4.52
CA ASN A 143 -33.35 -22.48 3.56
C ASN A 143 -33.63 -21.21 2.74
N PHE A 144 -32.64 -20.32 2.65
CA PHE A 144 -32.72 -19.03 1.96
C PHE A 144 -31.65 -18.90 0.90
N GLU A 145 -32.01 -18.24 -0.20
CA GLU A 145 -31.09 -17.83 -1.25
C GLU A 145 -31.01 -16.30 -1.31
N GLY A 146 -29.83 -15.74 -1.05
CA GLY A 146 -29.61 -14.31 -1.13
C GLY A 146 -28.41 -13.86 -0.29
N LEU A 147 -28.46 -12.60 0.14
CA LEU A 147 -27.46 -12.01 1.02
C LEU A 147 -27.72 -12.39 2.48
N LYS A 148 -26.69 -12.75 3.24
CA LYS A 148 -26.82 -13.04 4.67
C LYS A 148 -26.93 -11.77 5.52
N PHE A 149 -26.42 -10.64 5.04
CA PHE A 149 -26.40 -9.34 5.72
C PHE A 149 -27.77 -8.64 5.65
N GLN A 150 -28.75 -9.20 6.37
CA GLN A 150 -30.08 -8.63 6.53
C GLN A 150 -30.79 -9.23 7.75
N PHE A 151 -31.85 -8.57 8.20
CA PHE A 151 -32.80 -9.15 9.15
C PHE A 151 -34.03 -9.65 8.38
N LEU A 152 -34.34 -10.94 8.50
CA LEU A 152 -35.47 -11.61 7.85
C LEU A 152 -36.69 -11.54 8.78
N GLU A 153 -37.61 -10.61 8.48
CA GLU A 153 -38.79 -10.38 9.32
C GLU A 153 -39.68 -11.63 9.44
N GLY A 154 -40.11 -11.92 10.66
CA GLY A 154 -40.94 -13.10 10.96
C GLY A 154 -40.19 -14.43 10.99
N ILE A 155 -38.90 -14.46 10.65
CA ILE A 155 -38.10 -15.69 10.57
C ILE A 155 -36.96 -15.66 11.60
N ASP A 156 -36.18 -14.58 11.62
CA ASP A 156 -35.06 -14.47 12.53
C ASP A 156 -35.50 -14.33 14.00
N SER A 157 -34.87 -15.13 14.87
CA SER A 157 -34.65 -14.72 16.26
C SER A 157 -33.47 -13.75 16.35
N TYR A 158 -33.38 -12.97 17.42
CA TYR A 158 -32.24 -12.07 17.62
C TYR A 158 -30.92 -12.84 17.70
N GLU A 159 -30.93 -14.02 18.31
CA GLU A 159 -29.79 -14.93 18.39
C GLU A 159 -29.36 -15.41 17.01
N SER A 160 -30.30 -15.90 16.19
CA SER A 160 -30.01 -16.37 14.83
C SER A 160 -29.45 -15.26 13.92
N PHE A 161 -29.99 -14.05 14.06
CA PHE A 161 -29.54 -12.86 13.34
C PHE A 161 -28.12 -12.46 13.73
N MET A 162 -27.86 -12.33 15.03
CA MET A 162 -26.55 -11.94 15.55
C MET A 162 -25.48 -12.99 15.24
N LYS A 163 -25.83 -14.28 15.32
CA LYS A 163 -24.93 -15.38 14.94
C LYS A 163 -24.54 -15.28 13.46
N ARG A 164 -25.52 -15.08 12.57
CA ARG A 164 -25.27 -14.91 11.13
C ARG A 164 -24.36 -13.72 10.82
N LEU A 165 -24.55 -12.59 11.47
CA LEU A 165 -23.68 -11.42 11.33
C LEU A 165 -22.26 -11.69 11.83
N TYR A 166 -22.12 -12.40 12.95
CA TYR A 166 -20.81 -12.75 13.48
C TYR A 166 -20.06 -13.70 12.56
N ASP A 167 -20.73 -14.71 12.01
CA ASP A 167 -20.08 -15.66 11.11
C ASP A 167 -19.57 -14.96 9.84
N LEU A 168 -20.35 -14.03 9.27
CA LEU A 168 -19.89 -13.16 8.19
C LEU A 168 -18.66 -12.33 8.58
N TYR A 169 -18.66 -11.76 9.79
CA TYR A 169 -17.51 -11.01 10.29
C TYR A 169 -16.29 -11.92 10.50
N LYS A 170 -16.44 -13.09 11.12
CA LYS A 170 -15.36 -14.06 11.36
C LYS A 170 -14.71 -14.48 10.04
N GLU A 171 -15.52 -14.82 9.04
CA GLU A 171 -15.04 -15.19 7.70
C GLU A 171 -14.36 -14.00 7.00
N GLY A 172 -14.97 -12.81 7.04
CA GLY A 172 -14.38 -11.59 6.46
C GLY A 172 -13.05 -11.19 7.11
N MET A 173 -12.92 -11.36 8.43
CA MET A 173 -11.68 -11.10 9.16
C MET A 173 -10.56 -12.07 8.77
N LYS A 174 -10.90 -13.34 8.55
CA LYS A 174 -9.95 -14.34 8.06
C LYS A 174 -9.50 -14.03 6.63
N GLU A 175 -10.45 -13.73 5.75
CA GLU A 175 -10.16 -13.46 4.34
C GLU A 175 -9.34 -12.18 4.15
N TYR A 176 -9.72 -11.08 4.81
CA TYR A 176 -9.14 -9.77 4.51
C TYR A 176 -7.96 -9.35 5.37
N LEU A 177 -7.86 -9.89 6.59
CA LEU A 177 -6.81 -9.52 7.54
C LEU A 177 -5.93 -10.71 7.95
N GLN A 178 -6.16 -11.89 7.35
CA GLN A 178 -5.42 -13.14 7.65
C GLN A 178 -5.41 -13.49 9.15
N LYS A 179 -6.42 -13.02 9.89
CA LYS A 179 -6.57 -13.27 11.32
C LYS A 179 -7.64 -14.31 11.55
N GLU A 180 -7.26 -15.39 12.22
CA GLU A 180 -8.21 -16.38 12.70
C GLU A 180 -8.75 -15.92 14.06
N ILE A 181 -10.07 -15.73 14.12
CA ILE A 181 -10.76 -15.50 15.38
C ILE A 181 -10.95 -16.87 16.03
N ILE A 182 -10.34 -17.06 17.20
CA ILE A 182 -10.48 -18.29 17.97
C ILE A 182 -11.94 -18.44 18.38
N ASP A 183 -12.52 -19.56 18.02
CA ASP A 183 -13.89 -19.91 18.36
C ASP A 183 -13.88 -21.27 19.04
N TYR A 184 -14.23 -21.29 20.32
CA TYR A 184 -14.20 -22.50 21.13
C TYR A 184 -15.30 -23.49 20.73
N SER A 185 -16.32 -23.04 19.99
CA SER A 185 -17.35 -23.94 19.44
C SER A 185 -16.77 -24.91 18.40
N ASP A 186 -15.68 -24.53 17.72
CA ASP A 186 -15.02 -25.38 16.72
C ASP A 186 -14.33 -26.62 17.34
N TYR A 187 -14.13 -26.62 18.67
CA TYR A 187 -13.41 -27.67 19.41
C TYR A 187 -14.32 -28.56 20.27
N GLU A 188 -15.63 -28.29 20.32
CA GLU A 188 -16.56 -28.96 21.22
C GLU A 188 -17.58 -29.81 20.46
N GLN A 189 -17.78 -31.06 20.86
CA GLN A 189 -18.70 -31.99 20.20
C GLN A 189 -20.04 -32.13 20.95
N ASN A 190 -20.13 -31.61 22.18
CA ASN A 190 -21.33 -31.71 22.99
C ASN A 190 -22.34 -30.59 22.68
N GLN A 191 -23.50 -30.96 22.17
CA GLN A 191 -24.55 -30.01 21.73
C GLN A 191 -25.05 -29.07 22.84
N LYS A 192 -25.15 -29.54 24.09
CA LYS A 192 -25.53 -28.65 25.22
C LYS A 192 -24.44 -27.66 25.56
N VAL A 193 -23.18 -28.08 25.45
CA VAL A 193 -22.03 -27.21 25.69
C VAL A 193 -21.90 -26.19 24.56
N LEU A 194 -22.14 -26.59 23.31
CA LEU A 194 -22.23 -25.69 22.16
C LEU A 194 -23.30 -24.62 22.34
N GLU A 195 -24.51 -24.98 22.79
CA GLU A 195 -25.57 -24.02 23.09
C GLU A 195 -25.18 -23.03 24.21
N MET A 196 -24.50 -23.51 25.26
CA MET A 196 -24.00 -22.63 26.33
C MET A 196 -22.85 -21.72 25.85
N ILE A 197 -21.97 -22.23 24.98
CA ILE A 197 -20.89 -21.45 24.37
C ILE A 197 -21.47 -20.39 23.44
N ASP A 198 -22.48 -20.73 22.62
CA ASP A 198 -23.17 -19.80 21.73
C ASP A 198 -23.91 -18.71 22.51
N ASP A 199 -24.58 -19.05 23.61
CA ASP A 199 -25.25 -18.07 24.48
C ASP A 199 -24.23 -17.12 25.15
N LEU A 200 -23.12 -17.67 25.66
CA LEU A 200 -22.02 -16.89 26.22
C LEU A 200 -21.37 -16.01 25.16
N ARG A 201 -21.18 -16.53 23.95
CA ARG A 201 -20.64 -15.81 22.80
C ARG A 201 -21.54 -14.63 22.48
N LEU A 202 -22.83 -14.83 22.22
CA LEU A 202 -23.75 -13.76 21.84
C LEU A 202 -23.92 -12.69 22.92
N LYS A 203 -23.93 -13.07 24.21
CA LYS A 203 -24.21 -12.15 25.31
C LYS A 203 -22.98 -11.47 25.92
N LYS A 204 -21.77 -12.03 25.76
CA LYS A 204 -20.51 -11.39 26.20
C LYS A 204 -19.65 -10.84 25.07
N ASP A 205 -19.94 -11.19 23.83
CA ASP A 205 -19.16 -10.69 22.70
C ASP A 205 -19.41 -9.19 22.49
N ASN A 206 -18.31 -8.45 22.41
CA ASN A 206 -18.31 -7.02 22.17
C ASN A 206 -18.21 -6.69 20.67
N THR A 207 -18.29 -7.67 19.76
CA THR A 207 -18.12 -7.41 18.31
C THR A 207 -19.21 -6.49 17.76
N PHE A 208 -20.46 -6.64 18.20
CA PHE A 208 -21.61 -5.82 17.78
C PHE A 208 -22.38 -5.21 18.96
N ALA A 209 -21.74 -5.02 20.10
CA ALA A 209 -22.33 -4.39 21.27
C ALA A 209 -22.20 -2.86 21.19
N PHE A 210 -23.26 -2.19 20.72
CA PHE A 210 -23.38 -0.73 20.69
C PHE A 210 -23.69 -0.15 22.06
N ILE A 211 -24.33 -0.95 22.92
CA ILE A 211 -24.57 -0.66 24.34
C ILE A 211 -24.00 -1.78 25.20
N GLU A 212 -23.81 -1.53 26.50
CA GLU A 212 -23.39 -2.59 27.44
C GLU A 212 -24.49 -3.66 27.58
N VAL A 213 -24.12 -4.91 27.33
CA VAL A 213 -25.00 -6.07 27.45
C VAL A 213 -24.66 -6.83 28.72
N PHE A 214 -25.62 -6.93 29.65
CA PHE A 214 -25.45 -7.65 30.92
C PHE A 214 -26.63 -8.58 31.25
N ASP A 215 -27.74 -8.45 30.54
CA ASP A 215 -28.94 -9.29 30.70
C ASP A 215 -29.67 -9.49 29.36
N ASN A 216 -30.72 -10.30 29.35
CA ASN A 216 -31.50 -10.57 28.15
C ASN A 216 -32.22 -9.31 27.62
N LYS A 217 -32.53 -8.34 28.48
CA LYS A 217 -33.22 -7.12 28.06
C LYS A 217 -32.27 -6.24 27.27
N THR A 218 -31.11 -5.94 27.84
CA THR A 218 -30.03 -5.17 27.19
C THR A 218 -29.49 -5.86 25.94
N PHE A 219 -29.47 -7.20 25.91
CA PHE A 219 -29.20 -7.95 24.68
C PHE A 219 -30.22 -7.65 23.58
N ASN A 220 -31.52 -7.71 23.89
CA ASN A 220 -32.58 -7.41 22.93
C ASN A 220 -32.55 -5.94 22.48
N ASP A 221 -32.30 -5.01 23.41
CA ASP A 221 -32.15 -3.58 23.13
C ASP A 221 -30.96 -3.35 22.16
N ASN A 222 -29.83 -4.03 22.39
CA ASN A 222 -28.69 -4.00 21.48
C ASN A 222 -29.03 -4.59 20.11
N CYS A 223 -29.75 -5.71 20.05
CA CYS A 223 -30.14 -6.35 18.80
C CYS A 223 -31.07 -5.46 17.96
N LEU A 224 -31.95 -4.68 18.60
CA LEU A 224 -32.79 -3.69 17.93
C LEU A 224 -31.93 -2.60 17.27
N ILE A 225 -30.92 -2.09 17.97
CA ILE A 225 -29.98 -1.10 17.44
C ILE A 225 -29.22 -1.68 16.24
N VAL A 226 -28.68 -2.89 16.36
CA VAL A 226 -27.97 -3.57 15.27
C VAL A 226 -28.90 -3.77 14.08
N LYS A 227 -30.15 -4.19 14.30
CA LYS A 227 -31.17 -4.34 13.25
C LYS A 227 -31.45 -3.03 12.53
N GLU A 228 -31.61 -1.91 13.25
CA GLU A 228 -31.82 -0.59 12.63
C GLU A 228 -30.63 -0.20 11.73
N ILE A 229 -29.40 -0.42 12.20
CA ILE A 229 -28.19 -0.12 11.43
C ILE A 229 -28.05 -1.06 10.23
N VAL A 230 -28.32 -2.36 10.40
CA VAL A 230 -28.28 -3.31 9.28
C VAL A 230 -29.33 -2.95 8.24
N ASN A 231 -30.54 -2.57 8.64
CA ASN A 231 -31.57 -2.12 7.70
C ASN A 231 -31.19 -0.84 6.95
N LEU A 232 -30.47 0.07 7.62
CA LEU A 232 -29.91 1.28 7.00
C LEU A 232 -28.89 0.94 5.91
N LEU A 233 -28.04 -0.07 6.13
CA LEU A 233 -26.92 -0.40 5.25
C LEU A 233 -27.27 -1.45 4.18
N ALA A 234 -28.18 -2.37 4.48
CA ALA A 234 -28.44 -3.57 3.68
C ALA A 234 -28.92 -3.28 2.24
N ASN A 235 -29.53 -2.13 2.00
CA ASN A 235 -30.06 -1.78 0.67
C ASN A 235 -29.01 -1.23 -0.30
N PHE A 236 -27.80 -0.96 0.19
CA PHE A 236 -26.76 -0.31 -0.58
C PHE A 236 -25.64 -1.28 -0.95
N LYS A 237 -25.02 -1.05 -2.10
CA LYS A 237 -23.85 -1.79 -2.57
C LYS A 237 -22.58 -1.17 -2.00
N PHE A 238 -21.69 -2.00 -1.47
CA PHE A 238 -20.41 -1.55 -0.91
C PHE A 238 -19.24 -1.89 -1.84
N ARG A 239 -19.36 -2.95 -2.65
CA ARG A 239 -18.37 -3.32 -3.66
C ARG A 239 -18.71 -2.72 -5.04
N TYR A 240 -17.82 -1.89 -5.56
CA TYR A 240 -17.96 -1.30 -6.89
C TYR A 240 -16.90 -1.84 -7.85
N ALA A 241 -17.24 -1.88 -9.14
CA ALA A 241 -16.25 -2.01 -10.23
C ALA A 241 -15.63 -0.65 -10.60
N ASP A 242 -16.35 0.46 -10.35
CA ASP A 242 -15.90 1.84 -10.59
C ASP A 242 -16.13 2.72 -9.37
N LYS A 243 -15.17 3.60 -9.11
CA LYS A 243 -15.05 4.48 -7.93
C LYS A 243 -16.37 5.13 -7.46
N SER A 244 -16.95 4.64 -6.36
CA SER A 244 -17.95 5.42 -5.62
C SER A 244 -17.23 6.40 -4.70
N LYS A 245 -17.04 7.62 -5.20
CA LYS A 245 -16.47 8.71 -4.39
C LYS A 245 -17.32 8.98 -3.13
N SER A 246 -18.62 8.68 -3.20
CA SER A 246 -19.63 8.99 -2.20
C SER A 246 -19.58 8.12 -0.93
N LEU A 247 -19.36 6.80 -1.06
CA LEU A 247 -19.24 5.92 0.11
C LEU A 247 -17.91 6.13 0.84
N GLY A 248 -16.84 6.44 0.09
CA GLY A 248 -15.58 6.90 0.67
C GLY A 248 -15.77 8.15 1.52
N GLU A 249 -16.52 9.15 1.04
CA GLU A 249 -16.84 10.36 1.81
C GLU A 249 -17.63 10.06 3.11
N PHE A 250 -18.61 9.16 3.08
CA PHE A 250 -19.32 8.71 4.29
C PHE A 250 -18.34 8.14 5.32
N PHE A 251 -17.44 7.28 4.86
CA PHE A 251 -16.47 6.62 5.73
C PHE A 251 -15.48 7.63 6.31
N GLU A 252 -15.00 8.57 5.50
CA GLU A 252 -14.13 9.65 5.95
C GLU A 252 -14.80 10.55 6.99
N ASP A 253 -16.08 10.89 6.82
CA ASP A 253 -16.84 11.65 7.82
C ASP A 253 -16.96 10.90 9.15
N LEU A 254 -17.14 9.57 9.07
CA LEU A 254 -17.17 8.65 10.21
C LEU A 254 -15.82 8.62 10.94
N LEU A 255 -14.72 8.47 10.20
CA LEU A 255 -13.36 8.47 10.76
C LEU A 255 -13.00 9.81 11.41
N ASN A 256 -13.30 10.92 10.72
CA ASN A 256 -12.99 12.25 11.23
C ASN A 256 -13.79 12.60 12.48
N THR A 257 -15.00 12.07 12.64
CA THR A 257 -15.83 12.30 13.83
C THR A 257 -15.38 11.45 15.03
N SER A 258 -14.91 10.22 14.77
CA SER A 258 -14.55 9.24 15.80
C SER A 258 -13.13 9.41 16.34
N LEU A 259 -12.15 9.52 15.45
CA LEU A 259 -10.73 9.37 15.80
C LEU A 259 -10.09 10.69 16.27
N LYS A 260 -10.70 11.85 15.99
CA LYS A 260 -10.23 13.16 16.49
C LYS A 260 -10.33 13.32 18.02
N GLN A 261 -11.07 12.46 18.72
CA GLN A 261 -11.35 12.61 20.15
C GLN A 261 -10.39 11.83 21.09
N GLU A 262 -9.64 10.84 20.59
CA GLU A 262 -8.96 9.88 21.48
C GLU A 262 -7.43 9.95 21.55
N ALA A 263 -6.72 10.46 20.54
CA ALA A 263 -5.26 10.52 20.61
C ALA A 263 -4.71 11.57 19.65
N GLY A 264 -3.55 12.16 19.95
CA GLY A 264 -2.78 13.05 19.06
C GLY A 264 -2.24 12.36 17.78
N GLN A 265 -2.99 11.40 17.23
CA GLN A 265 -2.82 10.78 15.93
C GLN A 265 -3.53 11.65 14.90
N PHE A 266 -2.81 12.61 14.31
CA PHE A 266 -3.36 13.47 13.28
C PHE A 266 -3.27 12.77 11.93
N PHE A 267 -4.43 12.57 11.28
CA PHE A 267 -4.46 12.09 9.91
C PHE A 267 -3.68 13.01 8.99
N THR A 268 -2.96 12.44 8.04
CA THR A 268 -2.33 13.22 6.98
C THR A 268 -3.43 13.82 6.10
N PRO A 269 -3.51 15.16 5.96
CA PRO A 269 -4.52 15.80 5.15
C PRO A 269 -4.47 15.29 3.70
N TYR A 270 -5.62 14.92 3.14
CA TYR A 270 -5.68 14.34 1.80
C TYR A 270 -5.01 15.19 0.70
N PRO A 271 -5.13 16.53 0.66
CA PRO A 271 -4.41 17.34 -0.33
C PRO A 271 -2.88 17.18 -0.27
N LEU A 272 -2.34 16.98 0.94
CA LEU A 272 -0.92 16.76 1.14
C LEU A 272 -0.49 15.37 0.64
N VAL A 273 -1.30 14.36 0.98
CA VAL A 273 -1.11 12.99 0.51
C VAL A 273 -1.09 12.94 -1.02
N ASP A 274 -2.09 13.54 -1.67
CA ASP A 274 -2.21 13.58 -3.12
C ASP A 274 -1.04 14.33 -3.77
N PHE A 275 -0.58 15.44 -3.18
CA PHE A 275 0.62 16.16 -3.61
C PHE A 275 1.88 15.27 -3.55
N MET A 276 2.10 14.56 -2.45
CA MET A 276 3.26 13.68 -2.27
C MET A 276 3.27 12.56 -3.31
N ILE A 277 2.14 11.84 -3.47
CA ILE A 277 2.03 10.74 -4.42
C ILE A 277 2.18 11.23 -5.86
N LYS A 278 1.59 12.38 -6.22
CA LYS A 278 1.75 12.96 -7.57
C LYS A 278 3.16 13.44 -7.87
N SER A 279 3.94 13.80 -6.85
CA SER A 279 5.32 14.24 -7.01
C SER A 279 6.30 13.09 -7.27
N LEU A 280 5.88 11.84 -7.04
CA LEU A 280 6.71 10.67 -7.30
C LEU A 280 6.67 10.27 -8.79
N PRO A 281 7.79 9.79 -9.36
CA PRO A 281 7.88 9.38 -10.76
C PRO A 281 7.24 8.00 -11.04
N ILE A 282 6.06 7.73 -10.48
CA ILE A 282 5.38 6.43 -10.56
C ILE A 282 5.10 6.04 -12.01
N ARG A 283 4.55 6.97 -12.82
CA ARG A 283 4.25 6.73 -14.24
C ARG A 283 5.51 6.43 -15.05
N ASP A 284 6.62 7.10 -14.75
CA ASP A 284 7.87 6.91 -15.48
C ASP A 284 8.48 5.55 -15.17
N VAL A 285 8.42 5.11 -13.90
CA VAL A 285 8.84 3.77 -13.49
C VAL A 285 8.00 2.69 -14.18
N ILE A 286 6.66 2.86 -14.24
CA ILE A 286 5.77 1.93 -14.95
C ILE A 286 6.15 1.85 -16.44
N LYS A 287 6.32 3.00 -17.10
CA LYS A 287 6.73 3.05 -18.52
C LYS A 287 8.07 2.35 -18.75
N GLN A 288 9.05 2.56 -17.87
CA GLN A 288 10.34 1.89 -17.95
C GLN A 288 10.22 0.37 -17.78
N ASN A 289 9.40 -0.09 -16.83
CA ASN A 289 9.16 -1.52 -16.62
C ASN A 289 8.53 -2.18 -17.85
N ILE A 290 7.56 -1.50 -18.49
CA ILE A 290 6.93 -1.94 -19.75
C ILE A 290 7.97 -2.00 -20.87
N GLN A 291 8.75 -0.94 -21.07
CA GLN A 291 9.79 -0.89 -22.12
C GLN A 291 10.86 -1.98 -21.94
N GLN A 292 11.15 -2.35 -20.71
CA GLN A 292 12.12 -3.40 -20.37
C GLN A 292 11.52 -4.81 -20.37
N ASN A 293 10.24 -4.99 -20.75
CA ASN A 293 9.51 -6.26 -20.70
C ASN A 293 9.66 -6.97 -19.33
N ARG A 294 9.56 -6.22 -18.23
CA ARG A 294 9.58 -6.82 -16.89
C ARG A 294 8.25 -7.52 -16.59
N ASN A 295 8.33 -8.66 -15.91
CA ASN A 295 7.14 -9.34 -15.38
C ASN A 295 6.41 -8.48 -14.34
N GLU A 296 7.16 -7.72 -13.54
CA GLU A 296 6.63 -6.81 -12.52
C GLU A 296 6.47 -5.40 -13.11
N ILE A 297 5.30 -5.12 -13.68
CA ILE A 297 5.01 -3.83 -14.31
C ILE A 297 4.80 -2.74 -13.26
N LEU A 298 4.03 -3.04 -12.22
CA LEU A 298 3.73 -2.10 -11.16
C LEU A 298 4.88 -2.01 -10.14
N PRO A 299 5.24 -0.80 -9.67
CA PRO A 299 6.26 -0.66 -8.65
C PRO A 299 5.73 -1.05 -7.28
N PHE A 300 6.58 -1.67 -6.46
CA PHE A 300 6.25 -2.01 -5.08
C PHE A 300 6.19 -0.74 -4.22
N PHE A 301 5.07 -0.55 -3.54
CA PHE A 301 4.78 0.60 -2.69
C PHE A 301 4.52 0.16 -1.25
N ILE A 302 5.08 0.86 -0.27
CA ILE A 302 4.77 0.65 1.14
C ILE A 302 4.56 1.95 1.91
N ASP A 303 3.56 1.92 2.79
CA ASP A 303 3.38 2.84 3.90
C ASP A 303 3.52 2.09 5.22
N TYR A 304 4.64 2.27 5.92
CA TYR A 304 4.92 1.54 7.16
C TYR A 304 4.21 2.11 8.41
N ALA A 305 3.41 3.16 8.26
CA ALA A 305 2.60 3.76 9.32
C ALA A 305 1.29 4.28 8.70
N CYS A 306 0.49 3.35 8.17
CA CYS A 306 -0.53 3.70 7.19
C CYS A 306 -1.79 4.36 7.76
N GLY A 307 -2.07 4.24 9.07
CA GLY A 307 -3.21 4.91 9.70
C GLY A 307 -4.54 4.60 8.99
N SER A 308 -5.29 5.61 8.55
CA SER A 308 -6.52 5.42 7.76
C SER A 308 -6.29 4.95 6.31
N GLY A 309 -5.05 4.90 5.82
CA GLY A 309 -4.70 4.40 4.50
C GLY A 309 -4.67 5.44 3.38
N HIS A 310 -4.68 6.74 3.68
CA HIS A 310 -4.75 7.78 2.65
C HIS A 310 -3.65 7.66 1.60
N PHE A 311 -2.40 7.36 2.00
CA PHE A 311 -1.29 7.18 1.05
C PHE A 311 -1.51 5.99 0.12
N LEU A 312 -1.97 4.87 0.68
CA LEU A 312 -2.27 3.65 -0.08
C LEU A 312 -3.38 3.94 -1.09
N ILE A 313 -4.47 4.58 -0.65
CA ILE A 313 -5.62 4.95 -1.49
C ILE A 313 -5.17 5.90 -2.60
N SER A 314 -4.39 6.92 -2.29
CA SER A 314 -3.91 7.89 -3.29
C SER A 314 -2.97 7.22 -4.32
N TYR A 315 -2.09 6.33 -3.87
CA TYR A 315 -1.23 5.53 -4.75
C TYR A 315 -2.05 4.62 -5.67
N ILE A 316 -2.99 3.86 -5.12
CA ILE A 316 -3.88 2.98 -5.88
C ILE A 316 -4.64 3.79 -6.94
N ASN A 317 -5.27 4.89 -6.55
CA ASN A 317 -5.95 5.80 -7.49
C ASN A 317 -5.04 6.30 -8.63
N ARG A 318 -3.73 6.41 -8.38
CA ARG A 318 -2.75 6.85 -9.37
C ARG A 318 -2.41 5.77 -10.39
N VAL A 319 -2.52 4.50 -10.01
CA VAL A 319 -2.05 3.30 -10.73
C VAL A 319 -3.18 2.49 -11.35
N GLN A 320 -4.34 2.43 -10.70
CA GLN A 320 -5.50 1.61 -11.07
C GLN A 320 -6.18 2.04 -12.38
N GLN A 321 -5.75 3.14 -12.98
CA GLN A 321 -6.09 3.42 -14.38
C GLN A 321 -5.56 2.34 -15.35
N GLU A 322 -4.63 1.47 -14.94
CA GLU A 322 -4.00 0.51 -15.86
C GLU A 322 -3.90 -0.97 -15.41
N ILE A 323 -3.78 -1.36 -14.12
CA ILE A 323 -3.64 -2.79 -13.68
C ILE A 323 -4.11 -3.00 -12.22
N ASN A 324 -4.51 -4.23 -11.84
CA ASN A 324 -4.81 -4.64 -10.45
C ASN A 324 -3.57 -4.51 -9.54
N ALA A 325 -3.67 -3.72 -8.46
CA ALA A 325 -2.56 -3.32 -7.59
C ALA A 325 -2.34 -4.21 -6.35
N LYS A 326 -3.11 -5.30 -6.18
CA LYS A 326 -3.13 -6.17 -4.99
C LYS A 326 -1.74 -6.61 -4.49
N ASP A 327 -0.87 -7.03 -5.40
CA ASP A 327 0.42 -7.64 -5.04
C ASP A 327 1.56 -6.62 -4.85
N TYR A 328 1.28 -5.34 -5.05
CA TYR A 328 2.30 -4.29 -5.11
C TYR A 328 2.15 -3.22 -4.04
N VAL A 329 1.03 -3.18 -3.30
CA VAL A 329 0.72 -2.13 -2.33
C VAL A 329 0.63 -2.70 -0.92
N PHE A 330 1.44 -2.17 -0.01
CA PHE A 330 1.61 -2.71 1.34
C PHE A 330 1.45 -1.61 2.39
N GLY A 331 0.77 -1.92 3.48
CA GLY A 331 0.62 -1.04 4.64
C GLY A 331 1.05 -1.76 5.92
N ILE A 332 1.69 -1.05 6.86
CA ILE A 332 1.89 -1.55 8.22
C ILE A 332 1.13 -0.63 9.18
N GLU A 333 0.35 -1.22 10.07
CA GLU A 333 -0.35 -0.50 11.13
C GLU A 333 -0.29 -1.29 12.44
N LYS A 334 0.11 -0.61 13.51
CA LYS A 334 0.27 -1.20 14.85
C LYS A 334 -1.06 -1.27 15.59
N ASP A 335 -1.92 -0.29 15.40
CA ASP A 335 -3.24 -0.28 16.00
C ASP A 335 -4.20 -1.16 15.20
N TYR A 336 -4.77 -2.16 15.85
CA TYR A 336 -5.64 -3.11 15.18
C TYR A 336 -6.93 -2.49 14.63
N ARG A 337 -7.52 -1.52 15.34
CA ARG A 337 -8.73 -0.82 14.91
C ARG A 337 -8.43 0.02 13.67
N LEU A 338 -7.27 0.69 13.63
CA LEU A 338 -6.82 1.40 12.43
C LEU A 338 -6.53 0.44 11.28
N ALA A 339 -5.85 -0.70 11.51
CA ALA A 339 -5.61 -1.69 10.45
C ALA A 339 -6.92 -2.19 9.79
N LYS A 340 -7.96 -2.48 10.61
CA LYS A 340 -9.31 -2.80 10.12
C LYS A 340 -9.87 -1.64 9.27
N THR A 341 -9.78 -0.42 9.81
CA THR A 341 -10.24 0.81 9.16
C THR A 341 -9.59 1.01 7.79
N THR A 342 -8.26 0.88 7.70
CA THR A 342 -7.50 1.00 6.45
C THR A 342 -8.02 0.03 5.41
N LYS A 343 -8.19 -1.25 5.79
CA LYS A 343 -8.60 -2.31 4.85
C LYS A 343 -10.00 -2.05 4.30
N ILE A 344 -10.93 -1.58 5.13
CA ILE A 344 -12.27 -1.18 4.67
C ILE A 344 -12.18 0.03 3.75
N SER A 345 -11.45 1.08 4.14
CA SER A 345 -11.32 2.29 3.31
C SER A 345 -10.80 1.96 1.90
N LEU A 346 -9.84 1.04 1.80
CA LEU A 346 -9.32 0.54 0.53
C LEU A 346 -10.39 -0.17 -0.32
N PHE A 347 -11.24 -1.02 0.29
CA PHE A 347 -12.35 -1.65 -0.41
C PHE A 347 -13.37 -0.63 -0.92
N LEU A 348 -13.73 0.35 -0.09
CA LEU A 348 -14.74 1.35 -0.43
C LEU A 348 -14.29 2.30 -1.54
N ASN A 349 -12.97 2.52 -1.69
CA ASN A 349 -12.41 3.43 -2.69
C ASN A 349 -12.20 2.80 -4.09
N GLY A 350 -12.79 1.62 -4.34
CA GLY A 350 -12.92 1.08 -5.71
C GLY A 350 -11.82 0.14 -6.14
N ASP A 351 -11.22 -0.58 -5.20
CA ASP A 351 -10.22 -1.65 -5.34
C ASP A 351 -8.75 -1.23 -5.14
N GLY A 352 -8.20 -1.73 -4.02
CA GLY A 352 -6.85 -2.22 -4.00
C GLY A 352 -6.78 -3.17 -2.84
N ASP A 353 -6.72 -4.46 -3.13
CA ASP A 353 -6.56 -5.53 -2.17
C ASP A 353 -5.16 -5.53 -1.52
N ALA A 354 -4.64 -4.32 -1.26
CA ALA A 354 -3.38 -4.03 -0.63
C ALA A 354 -3.26 -4.82 0.67
N GLN A 355 -2.03 -5.23 0.94
CA GLN A 355 -1.71 -6.07 2.07
C GLN A 355 -1.47 -5.19 3.29
N ILE A 356 -2.44 -5.20 4.21
CA ILE A 356 -2.32 -4.50 5.50
C ILE A 356 -1.77 -5.49 6.53
N ILE A 357 -0.58 -5.18 7.02
CA ILE A 357 0.17 -5.98 7.99
C ILE A 357 -0.05 -5.36 9.37
N HIS A 358 -0.75 -6.08 10.24
CA HIS A 358 -0.92 -5.67 11.63
C HIS A 358 0.33 -6.02 12.45
N ALA A 359 1.28 -5.08 12.52
CA ALA A 359 2.58 -5.27 13.16
C ALA A 359 3.17 -3.94 13.67
N ASP A 360 4.16 -4.02 14.56
CA ASP A 360 4.97 -2.86 14.91
C ASP A 360 6.08 -2.67 13.85
N ALA A 361 6.04 -1.58 13.08
CA ALA A 361 6.90 -1.33 11.91
C ALA A 361 8.42 -1.33 12.21
N ILE A 362 8.79 -1.13 13.47
CA ILE A 362 10.17 -1.13 13.99
C ILE A 362 10.64 -2.52 14.43
N ASN A 363 9.79 -3.55 14.39
CA ASN A 363 10.20 -4.92 14.73
C ASN A 363 11.22 -5.48 13.72
N LYS A 364 11.93 -6.52 14.15
CA LYS A 364 12.83 -7.29 13.27
C LYS A 364 12.02 -7.96 12.16
N PHE A 365 12.56 -7.98 10.95
CA PHE A 365 11.91 -8.67 9.82
C PHE A 365 11.75 -10.18 10.05
N SER A 366 12.49 -10.79 10.98
CA SER A 366 12.38 -12.19 11.35
C SER A 366 11.34 -12.46 12.44
N CYS A 367 10.59 -11.46 12.91
CA CYS A 367 9.57 -11.68 13.92
C CYS A 367 8.32 -12.38 13.36
N GLU A 368 7.55 -12.99 14.26
CA GLU A 368 6.32 -13.70 13.94
C GLU A 368 5.27 -12.78 13.29
N ASP A 369 5.21 -11.50 13.68
CA ASP A 369 4.28 -10.52 13.09
C ASP A 369 4.45 -10.40 11.57
N TYR A 370 5.65 -10.61 11.05
CA TYR A 370 5.94 -10.56 9.62
C TYR A 370 5.89 -11.92 8.93
N SER A 371 5.78 -13.03 9.67
CA SER A 371 5.94 -14.41 9.15
C SER A 371 5.08 -14.74 7.92
N LYS A 372 3.88 -14.17 7.82
CA LYS A 372 2.95 -14.38 6.69
C LYS A 372 3.02 -13.29 5.61
N SER A 373 3.97 -12.36 5.73
CA SER A 373 4.08 -11.18 4.86
C SER A 373 5.33 -11.21 4.00
N VAL A 374 5.35 -10.38 2.95
CA VAL A 374 6.54 -10.16 2.11
C VAL A 374 7.71 -9.56 2.90
N LEU A 375 7.49 -9.06 4.11
CA LEU A 375 8.55 -8.47 4.93
C LEU A 375 9.38 -9.52 5.67
N PHE A 376 8.90 -10.76 5.81
CA PHE A 376 9.63 -11.79 6.54
C PHE A 376 11.01 -12.04 5.94
N SER A 377 12.05 -11.84 6.75
CA SER A 377 13.44 -12.00 6.31
C SER A 377 14.37 -12.16 7.51
N ASN A 378 15.38 -13.02 7.36
CA ASN A 378 16.49 -13.11 8.31
C ASN A 378 17.55 -12.02 8.10
N LYS A 379 17.40 -11.21 7.04
CA LYS A 379 18.27 -10.05 6.77
C LYS A 379 17.70 -8.80 7.43
N ASP A 380 18.57 -7.94 7.97
CA ASP A 380 18.18 -6.65 8.55
C ASP A 380 17.74 -5.62 7.49
N LYS A 381 18.14 -5.81 6.22
CA LYS A 381 17.68 -5.03 5.07
C LYS A 381 16.76 -5.88 4.20
N ASN A 382 15.55 -5.39 3.98
CA ASN A 382 14.53 -6.04 3.17
C ASN A 382 14.67 -5.66 1.68
N GLU A 383 14.92 -4.37 1.39
CA GLU A 383 15.19 -3.83 0.04
C GLU A 383 14.19 -4.30 -1.04
N LYS A 384 12.89 -4.36 -0.72
CA LYS A 384 11.84 -4.82 -1.65
C LYS A 384 11.06 -3.72 -2.35
N PHE A 385 11.02 -2.51 -1.79
CA PHE A 385 10.07 -1.48 -2.23
C PHE A 385 10.69 -0.46 -3.18
N ASP A 386 9.96 -0.14 -4.24
CA ASP A 386 10.30 0.92 -5.20
C ASP A 386 9.88 2.31 -4.70
N PHE A 387 8.85 2.35 -3.86
CA PHE A 387 8.35 3.55 -3.21
C PHE A 387 8.09 3.28 -1.72
N VAL A 388 8.69 4.09 -0.85
CA VAL A 388 8.38 4.10 0.59
C VAL A 388 7.79 5.47 0.94
N VAL A 389 6.50 5.53 1.25
CA VAL A 389 5.81 6.80 1.54
C VAL A 389 5.06 6.66 2.84
N SER A 390 5.35 7.51 3.84
CA SER A 390 4.77 7.31 5.15
C SER A 390 4.77 8.56 6.04
N ASN A 391 3.84 8.60 6.99
CA ASN A 391 3.79 9.56 8.09
C ASN A 391 4.06 8.85 9.43
N PRO A 392 5.33 8.64 9.81
CA PRO A 392 5.66 8.00 11.08
C PRO A 392 5.17 8.79 12.30
N PRO A 393 4.88 8.11 13.43
CA PRO A 393 4.49 8.77 14.67
C PRO A 393 5.61 9.63 15.27
N TYR A 394 5.23 10.74 15.91
CA TYR A 394 6.16 11.70 16.51
C TYR A 394 6.24 11.58 18.04
N SER A 395 7.46 11.75 18.57
CA SER A 395 7.74 11.98 20.00
C SER A 395 7.09 10.98 20.95
N VAL A 396 6.98 9.72 20.51
CA VAL A 396 6.45 8.61 21.33
C VAL A 396 7.41 8.36 22.48
N GLN A 397 6.99 8.67 23.70
CA GLN A 397 7.80 8.42 24.89
C GLN A 397 7.83 6.92 25.24
N GLY A 398 8.96 6.44 25.76
CA GLY A 398 9.07 5.08 26.31
C GLY A 398 9.09 3.95 25.27
N TYR A 399 9.18 4.24 23.97
CA TYR A 399 9.21 3.22 22.92
C TYR A 399 10.39 2.24 23.06
N MET A 400 11.49 2.65 23.71
CA MET A 400 12.64 1.80 24.02
C MET A 400 12.28 0.58 24.89
N LYS A 401 11.19 0.65 25.69
CA LYS A 401 10.69 -0.53 26.41
C LYS A 401 10.24 -1.64 25.44
N ASN A 402 9.64 -1.27 24.31
CA ASN A 402 9.22 -2.22 23.28
C ASN A 402 10.42 -2.86 22.59
N PHE A 403 11.50 -2.11 22.37
CA PHE A 403 12.74 -2.65 21.78
C PHE A 403 13.31 -3.76 22.66
N ARG A 404 13.40 -3.52 23.98
CA ARG A 404 13.85 -4.55 24.94
C ARG A 404 12.96 -5.78 24.93
N LYS A 405 11.62 -5.61 24.88
CA LYS A 405 10.67 -6.72 24.80
C LYS A 405 10.85 -7.56 23.51
N ASN A 406 11.24 -6.91 22.41
CA ASN A 406 11.42 -7.54 21.11
C ASN A 406 12.88 -7.93 20.80
N ASN A 407 13.74 -8.01 21.84
CA ASN A 407 15.16 -8.35 21.72
C ASN A 407 15.93 -7.46 20.71
N ILE A 408 15.52 -6.20 20.59
CA ILE A 408 16.20 -5.17 19.82
C ILE A 408 17.11 -4.40 20.78
N SER A 409 18.40 -4.45 20.51
CA SER A 409 19.45 -3.74 21.25
C SER A 409 20.56 -3.32 20.28
N GLU A 410 21.51 -2.52 20.75
CA GLU A 410 22.73 -2.18 19.99
C GLU A 410 23.40 -3.44 19.40
N LYS A 411 23.50 -4.51 20.20
CA LYS A 411 24.10 -5.79 19.78
C LYS A 411 23.25 -6.61 18.81
N SER A 412 22.01 -6.20 18.55
CA SER A 412 21.09 -6.96 17.69
C SER A 412 21.28 -6.68 16.21
N ASN A 413 22.09 -5.68 15.85
CA ASN A 413 22.33 -5.19 14.48
C ASN A 413 21.05 -4.83 13.70
N THR A 414 19.90 -4.72 14.38
CA THR A 414 18.62 -4.38 13.74
C THR A 414 18.54 -2.91 13.32
N PHE A 415 19.21 -2.02 14.04
CA PHE A 415 19.35 -0.61 13.66
C PHE A 415 20.77 -0.13 13.95
N GLU A 416 21.47 0.36 12.92
CA GLU A 416 22.80 0.96 13.00
C GLU A 416 22.78 2.22 13.89
N LEU A 417 21.71 3.02 13.79
CA LEU A 417 21.59 4.26 14.56
C LEU A 417 21.39 4.05 16.06
N LEU A 418 21.05 2.83 16.52
CA LEU A 418 20.91 2.56 17.96
C LEU A 418 22.22 2.75 18.71
N GLU A 419 23.35 2.36 18.12
CA GLU A 419 24.68 2.48 18.76
C GLU A 419 25.08 3.95 18.99
N GLU A 420 24.51 4.85 18.19
CA GLU A 420 24.90 6.26 18.19
C GLU A 420 24.00 7.16 19.07
N ILE A 421 22.90 6.64 19.59
CA ILE A 421 21.85 7.40 20.28
C ILE A 421 21.81 7.03 21.77
N ASN A 422 21.92 8.04 22.64
CA ASN A 422 21.71 7.85 24.06
C ASN A 422 20.24 7.53 24.37
N GLU A 423 19.95 6.63 25.33
CA GLU A 423 18.57 6.28 25.71
C GLU A 423 17.68 7.50 26.09
N LYS A 424 18.28 8.59 26.59
CA LYS A 424 17.56 9.84 26.91
C LYS A 424 17.14 10.65 25.67
N ASP A 425 17.91 10.52 24.59
CA ASP A 425 17.70 11.23 23.31
C ASP A 425 17.02 10.35 22.25
N ALA A 426 16.80 9.08 22.58
CA ALA A 426 16.06 8.12 21.76
C ALA A 426 14.71 8.72 21.34
N ARG A 427 14.55 8.91 20.03
CA ARG A 427 13.36 9.42 19.36
C ARG A 427 12.97 8.42 18.28
N ILE A 428 11.71 7.99 18.28
CA ILE A 428 11.23 6.91 17.42
C ILE A 428 11.36 7.27 15.94
N GLU A 429 11.27 8.56 15.61
CA GLU A 429 11.42 9.10 14.26
C GLU A 429 12.78 8.73 13.64
N ILE A 430 13.83 8.63 14.47
CA ILE A 430 15.16 8.26 14.00
C ILE A 430 15.17 6.82 13.48
N MET A 431 14.46 5.92 14.16
CA MET A 431 14.34 4.52 13.75
C MET A 431 13.52 4.38 12.47
N PHE A 432 12.53 5.25 12.26
CA PHE A 432 11.75 5.27 11.01
C PHE A 432 12.53 5.78 9.80
N VAL A 433 13.46 6.73 10.00
CA VAL A 433 14.42 7.12 8.95
C VAL A 433 15.27 5.93 8.50
N GLU A 434 15.80 5.16 9.45
CA GLU A 434 16.56 3.96 9.12
C GLU A 434 15.67 2.84 8.55
N ARG A 435 14.46 2.66 9.06
CA ARG A 435 13.49 1.69 8.52
C ARG A 435 13.15 2.00 7.06
N THR A 436 13.07 3.27 6.70
CA THR A 436 12.92 3.70 5.29
C THR A 436 14.06 3.16 4.44
N TYR A 437 15.30 3.26 4.91
CA TYR A 437 16.49 2.73 4.23
C TYR A 437 16.45 1.20 4.11
N GLN A 438 16.05 0.51 5.18
CA GLN A 438 16.00 -0.96 5.20
C GLN A 438 14.94 -1.53 4.24
N LEU A 439 13.83 -0.83 4.03
CA LEU A 439 12.73 -1.28 3.15
C LEU A 439 13.00 -0.95 1.67
N LEU A 440 13.66 0.18 1.40
CA LEU A 440 13.80 0.72 0.06
C LEU A 440 14.82 -0.10 -0.75
N LYS A 441 14.43 -0.53 -1.95
CA LYS A 441 15.35 -1.09 -2.93
C LYS A 441 16.49 -0.11 -3.17
N LYS A 442 17.69 -0.65 -3.46
CA LYS A 442 18.81 0.20 -3.84
C LYS A 442 18.39 1.12 -4.94
N ASN A 443 18.49 2.38 -4.59
CA ASN A 443 18.24 3.45 -5.47
C ASN A 443 16.81 3.27 -6.08
N LYS A 444 15.85 3.63 -5.21
CA LYS A 444 14.41 3.79 -5.42
C LYS A 444 13.91 4.92 -4.51
N PHE A 445 12.65 5.34 -4.61
CA PHE A 445 12.21 6.63 -4.07
C PHE A 445 11.53 6.51 -2.71
N ALA A 446 11.76 7.49 -1.84
CA ALA A 446 11.00 7.63 -0.60
C ALA A 446 10.27 8.99 -0.58
N ALA A 447 9.28 9.12 0.29
CA ALA A 447 8.69 10.39 0.69
C ALA A 447 8.12 10.23 2.11
N ILE A 448 8.88 10.65 3.12
CA ILE A 448 8.48 10.52 4.52
C ILE A 448 8.03 11.87 5.07
N ILE A 449 7.30 11.87 6.18
CA ILE A 449 6.95 13.09 6.94
C ILE A 449 7.73 13.02 8.25
N LEU A 450 8.50 14.07 8.55
CA LEU A 450 9.27 14.21 9.80
C LEU A 450 8.98 15.57 10.42
N PRO A 451 9.23 15.76 11.73
CA PRO A 451 8.98 17.04 12.35
C PRO A 451 9.99 18.10 11.91
N GLN A 452 9.57 19.36 11.78
CA GLN A 452 10.47 20.47 11.42
C GLN A 452 11.69 20.60 12.36
N SER A 453 11.51 20.21 13.63
CA SER A 453 12.61 20.13 14.61
C SER A 453 13.74 19.19 14.19
N PHE A 454 13.48 18.21 13.31
CA PHE A 454 14.47 17.33 12.69
C PHE A 454 15.55 18.11 11.94
N LEU A 455 15.20 19.25 11.34
CA LEU A 455 16.11 20.07 10.54
C LEU A 455 17.10 20.86 11.40
N SER A 456 16.65 21.36 12.54
CA SER A 456 17.40 22.36 13.32
C SER A 456 17.97 21.83 14.64
N GLN A 457 17.30 20.89 15.31
CA GLN A 457 17.73 20.47 16.64
C GLN A 457 19.00 19.62 16.60
N GLU A 458 19.89 19.88 17.55
CA GLU A 458 21.21 19.22 17.66
C GLU A 458 21.09 17.72 17.89
N LYS A 459 20.07 17.27 18.62
CA LYS A 459 19.81 15.85 18.89
C LYS A 459 19.64 14.99 17.62
N TYR A 460 19.24 15.59 16.49
CA TYR A 460 19.12 14.90 15.20
C TYR A 460 20.37 15.04 14.31
N ALA A 461 21.43 15.73 14.76
CA ALA A 461 22.60 16.01 13.93
C ALA A 461 23.29 14.73 13.42
N LYS A 462 23.39 13.70 14.26
CA LYS A 462 23.94 12.40 13.87
C LYS A 462 23.07 11.71 12.82
N THR A 463 21.77 11.67 13.06
CA THR A 463 20.79 11.10 12.12
C THR A 463 20.79 11.83 10.78
N ARG A 464 20.88 13.17 10.76
CA ARG A 464 21.02 13.94 9.52
C ARG A 464 22.31 13.59 8.78
N ARG A 465 23.43 13.42 9.49
CA ARG A 465 24.69 12.97 8.88
C ARG A 465 24.54 11.58 8.26
N TRP A 466 24.06 10.61 9.04
CA TRP A 466 23.82 9.24 8.57
C TRP A 466 22.90 9.19 7.36
N LEU A 467 21.86 10.05 7.34
CA LEU A 467 20.92 10.20 6.25
C LEU A 467 21.59 10.78 5.00
N LEU A 468 22.36 11.86 5.13
CA LEU A 468 23.10 12.48 4.03
C LEU A 468 24.19 11.56 3.43
N GLU A 469 24.71 10.64 4.23
CA GLU A 469 25.66 9.61 3.79
C GLU A 469 25.00 8.48 3.01
N ARG A 470 23.66 8.34 3.00
CA ARG A 470 22.95 7.20 2.41
C ARG A 470 21.82 7.59 1.45
N PHE A 471 21.31 8.82 1.55
CA PHE A 471 20.16 9.32 0.78
C PHE A 471 20.45 10.66 0.10
N ASN A 472 19.64 10.95 -0.94
CA ASN A 472 19.64 12.28 -1.59
C ASN A 472 18.45 12.96 -1.06
N ILE A 473 18.64 14.23 -0.82
CA ILE A 473 17.54 15.07 -0.50
C ILE A 473 17.25 15.85 -1.77
N LEU A 474 16.38 15.30 -2.63
CA LEU A 474 16.00 15.98 -3.87
C LEU A 474 15.12 17.21 -3.63
N SER A 475 14.28 17.17 -2.59
CA SER A 475 13.41 18.29 -2.24
C SER A 475 13.06 18.27 -0.76
N ILE A 476 12.82 19.45 -0.20
CA ILE A 476 12.36 19.67 1.16
C ILE A 476 11.15 20.60 1.08
N PHE A 477 10.02 20.19 1.64
CA PHE A 477 8.81 21.02 1.68
C PHE A 477 8.42 21.29 3.12
N CYS A 478 8.55 22.54 3.55
CA CYS A 478 8.07 22.99 4.84
C CYS A 478 6.63 23.51 4.70
N SER A 479 5.67 22.86 5.36
CA SER A 479 4.29 23.37 5.42
C SER A 479 4.13 24.50 6.44
N GLY A 480 2.94 25.09 6.53
CA GLY A 480 2.62 26.03 7.62
C GLY A 480 2.28 25.30 8.92
N ASP A 481 2.37 26.01 10.04
CA ASP A 481 2.21 25.49 11.41
C ASP A 481 0.84 24.82 11.68
N ASN A 482 -0.19 25.09 10.87
CA ASN A 482 -1.55 24.59 11.06
C ASN A 482 -1.92 23.46 10.08
N THR A 483 -0.97 22.93 9.32
CA THR A 483 -1.25 21.95 8.25
C THR A 483 -1.84 20.65 8.80
N PHE A 484 -1.42 20.23 10.00
CA PHE A 484 -1.95 19.05 10.70
C PHE A 484 -2.97 19.42 11.79
N GLY A 485 -3.65 20.56 11.66
CA GLY A 485 -4.67 21.06 12.58
C GLY A 485 -4.12 21.60 13.90
N TYR A 486 -3.37 20.78 14.65
CA TYR A 486 -2.98 21.06 16.05
C TYR A 486 -1.49 20.81 16.35
N THR A 487 -0.67 20.44 15.36
CA THR A 487 0.78 20.29 15.55
C THR A 487 1.53 21.28 14.68
N THR A 488 2.52 21.97 15.26
CA THR A 488 3.47 22.89 14.58
C THR A 488 4.48 22.14 13.69
N THR A 489 4.11 20.94 13.25
CA THR A 489 5.03 19.95 12.73
C THR A 489 4.94 19.96 11.22
N SER A 490 5.82 20.73 10.60
CA SER A 490 5.94 20.77 9.14
C SER A 490 6.61 19.49 8.63
N PRO A 491 6.01 18.76 7.66
CA PRO A 491 6.59 17.60 7.00
C PRO A 491 7.98 17.87 6.43
N PHE A 492 8.69 16.80 6.10
CA PHE A 492 9.98 16.87 5.42
C PHE A 492 10.11 15.67 4.49
N TYR A 493 10.00 15.88 3.18
CA TYR A 493 10.12 14.83 2.18
C TYR A 493 11.58 14.53 1.85
N ILE A 494 11.92 13.27 1.59
CA ILE A 494 13.27 12.84 1.19
C ILE A 494 13.13 11.87 0.03
N MET A 495 13.79 12.12 -1.09
CA MET A 495 13.68 11.31 -2.30
C MET A 495 15.11 10.93 -2.77
N ARG A 496 15.53 9.66 -2.60
CA ARG A 496 16.70 8.89 -3.15
C ARG A 496 18.03 9.57 -3.63
N ILE A 497 19.21 9.09 -3.16
CA ILE A 497 20.51 8.97 -3.93
C ILE A 497 20.65 7.46 -4.27
N THR A 498 21.18 7.18 -5.46
CA THR A 498 22.20 6.14 -5.75
C THR A 498 23.05 5.73 -4.52
N ASP A 499 23.46 4.47 -4.38
CA ASP A 499 24.35 4.06 -3.28
C ASP A 499 25.66 4.90 -3.34
N PRO A 500 25.92 5.83 -2.40
CA PRO A 500 27.12 6.67 -2.48
C PRO A 500 28.40 5.86 -2.27
N ASN A 501 28.30 4.64 -1.71
CA ASN A 501 29.43 3.72 -1.61
C ASN A 501 29.76 3.04 -2.95
N PHE A 502 28.91 3.16 -3.98
CA PHE A 502 29.19 2.59 -5.30
C PHE A 502 30.56 3.03 -5.83
N PHE A 503 30.89 4.32 -5.66
CA PHE A 503 32.17 4.89 -6.08
C PHE A 503 33.28 4.80 -5.03
N MET A 504 32.94 4.47 -3.78
CA MET A 504 33.88 4.36 -2.65
C MET A 504 34.52 2.98 -2.58
N VAL A 505 34.92 2.46 -3.74
CA VAL A 505 35.71 1.23 -3.87
C VAL A 505 37.01 1.54 -4.62
N SER A 506 37.96 0.61 -4.61
CA SER A 506 39.22 0.75 -5.37
C SER A 506 38.95 0.85 -6.87
N ALA A 507 39.84 1.53 -7.62
CA ALA A 507 39.62 1.82 -9.04
C ALA A 507 39.43 0.56 -9.90
N ASP A 508 40.11 -0.54 -9.56
CA ASP A 508 39.97 -1.85 -10.22
C ASP A 508 38.55 -2.41 -10.08
N LYS A 509 37.98 -2.35 -8.87
CA LYS A 509 36.61 -2.79 -8.60
C LYS A 509 35.59 -1.85 -9.24
N LEU A 510 35.83 -0.54 -9.17
CA LEU A 510 34.93 0.44 -9.78
C LEU A 510 34.92 0.29 -11.31
N ALA A 511 36.06 0.03 -11.94
CA ALA A 511 36.14 -0.16 -13.39
C ALA A 511 35.24 -1.30 -13.86
N GLN A 512 35.30 -2.46 -13.18
CA GLN A 512 34.42 -3.59 -13.47
C GLN A 512 32.95 -3.22 -13.28
N LYS A 513 32.62 -2.54 -12.16
CA LYS A 513 31.25 -2.13 -11.84
C LYS A 513 30.67 -1.07 -12.80
N LEU A 514 31.52 -0.30 -13.46
CA LEU A 514 31.10 0.73 -14.42
C LEU A 514 30.76 0.14 -15.80
N LEU A 515 31.28 -1.04 -16.15
CA LEU A 515 30.92 -1.71 -17.39
C LEU A 515 29.41 -2.04 -17.40
N GLY A 516 28.75 -1.75 -18.53
CA GLY A 516 27.31 -1.92 -18.70
C GLY A 516 26.45 -0.79 -18.13
N LYS A 517 26.99 0.09 -17.27
CA LYS A 517 26.24 1.25 -16.77
C LYS A 517 26.01 2.26 -17.90
N ILE A 518 24.93 3.04 -17.78
CA ILE A 518 24.61 4.06 -18.78
C ILE A 518 25.11 5.42 -18.29
N LEU A 519 26.02 6.03 -19.04
CA LEU A 519 26.44 7.41 -18.83
C LEU A 519 25.47 8.34 -19.56
N VAL A 520 24.88 9.27 -18.83
CA VAL A 520 23.92 10.24 -19.34
C VAL A 520 24.51 11.64 -19.29
N ARG A 521 24.43 12.35 -20.42
CA ARG A 521 24.74 13.77 -20.53
C ARG A 521 23.47 14.55 -20.85
N ASN A 522 23.18 15.58 -20.06
CA ASN A 522 22.08 16.50 -20.32
C ASN A 522 22.59 17.81 -20.94
N LEU A 523 22.26 18.05 -22.21
CA LEU A 523 22.52 19.30 -22.91
C LEU A 523 21.23 20.11 -23.00
N ASN A 524 21.01 21.01 -22.03
CA ASN A 524 19.85 21.93 -22.01
C ASN A 524 18.49 21.22 -22.20
N GLY A 525 18.30 20.05 -21.58
CA GLY A 525 17.09 19.23 -21.66
C GLY A 525 17.16 18.09 -22.67
N GLN A 526 18.17 18.06 -23.55
CA GLN A 526 18.40 16.94 -24.46
C GLN A 526 19.32 15.90 -23.79
N LEU A 527 18.81 14.70 -23.57
CA LEU A 527 19.56 13.60 -22.96
C LEU A 527 20.30 12.79 -24.02
N ILE A 528 21.61 12.67 -23.84
CA ILE A 528 22.48 11.77 -24.60
C ILE A 528 22.83 10.59 -23.69
N LYS A 529 22.59 9.36 -24.16
CA LYS A 529 22.81 8.14 -23.37
C LYS A 529 23.76 7.19 -24.09
N VAL A 530 24.78 6.74 -23.37
CA VAL A 530 25.74 5.74 -23.86
C VAL A 530 25.99 4.66 -22.81
N LYS A 531 26.10 3.41 -23.21
CA LYS A 531 26.45 2.28 -22.34
C LYS A 531 27.97 2.15 -22.28
N ILE A 532 28.56 2.17 -21.10
CA ILE A 532 30.02 2.03 -20.93
C ILE A 532 30.43 0.59 -21.28
N VAL A 533 31.39 0.43 -22.18
CA VAL A 533 31.88 -0.89 -22.63
C VAL A 533 33.38 -1.09 -22.44
N GLU A 534 34.13 -0.03 -22.17
CA GLU A 534 35.57 -0.10 -21.91
C GLU A 534 35.98 0.94 -20.88
N THR A 535 36.70 0.48 -19.85
CA THR A 535 37.17 1.30 -18.73
C THR A 535 38.63 1.00 -18.44
N GLU A 536 39.36 1.98 -17.91
CA GLU A 536 40.76 1.83 -17.51
C GLU A 536 40.96 2.35 -16.08
N ALA A 537 41.38 1.48 -15.16
CA ALA A 537 41.51 1.78 -13.73
C ALA A 537 42.89 2.37 -13.40
N TYR A 538 42.95 3.45 -12.63
CA TYR A 538 44.18 4.09 -12.15
C TYR A 538 44.24 4.08 -10.61
N ILE A 539 45.22 3.36 -10.04
CA ILE A 539 45.31 3.08 -8.59
C ILE A 539 46.20 4.11 -7.85
N GLY A 540 46.19 5.36 -8.33
CA GLY A 540 46.77 6.49 -7.62
C GLY A 540 48.27 6.41 -7.36
N LYS A 541 48.67 6.45 -6.08
CA LYS A 541 50.05 6.68 -5.63
C LYS A 541 51.04 5.56 -5.97
N ILE A 542 50.55 4.36 -6.28
CA ILE A 542 51.35 3.17 -6.61
C ILE A 542 51.33 2.83 -8.11
N ASP A 543 50.70 3.68 -8.94
CA ASP A 543 50.62 3.52 -10.40
C ASP A 543 51.44 4.63 -11.06
N ARG A 544 52.63 4.31 -11.59
CA ARG A 544 53.52 5.30 -12.23
C ARG A 544 52.90 6.03 -13.42
N ALA A 545 51.90 5.44 -14.06
CA ALA A 545 51.16 6.05 -15.17
C ALA A 545 50.00 6.96 -14.71
N CYS A 546 49.69 6.99 -13.40
CA CYS A 546 48.66 7.87 -12.84
C CYS A 546 49.16 9.31 -12.63
N HIS A 547 48.30 10.28 -12.94
CA HIS A 547 48.56 11.71 -12.68
C HIS A 547 48.73 12.07 -11.18
N ALA A 548 48.45 11.12 -10.28
CA ALA A 548 48.63 11.27 -8.83
C ALA A 548 49.95 10.67 -8.30
N HIS A 549 50.76 10.02 -9.16
CA HIS A 549 52.06 9.46 -8.80
C HIS A 549 53.09 10.54 -8.42
N GLN A 550 54.03 10.20 -7.53
CA GLN A 550 54.91 11.16 -6.84
C GLN A 550 55.78 12.02 -7.78
N GLU A 551 56.18 11.48 -8.92
CA GLU A 551 57.03 12.16 -9.92
C GLU A 551 56.25 13.05 -10.91
N ASN A 552 54.92 12.91 -11.01
CA ASN A 552 54.04 13.69 -11.90
C ASN A 552 53.26 14.81 -11.18
N ARG A 553 53.66 15.14 -9.94
CA ARG A 553 52.90 16.04 -9.04
C ARG A 553 52.87 17.49 -9.53
N SER A 554 51.77 17.85 -10.18
CA SER A 554 51.15 19.15 -9.97
C SER A 554 49.96 18.96 -9.04
N ARG A 555 50.06 19.50 -7.82
CA ARG A 555 49.02 19.43 -6.76
C ARG A 555 47.65 19.94 -7.21
N TRP A 556 47.62 20.77 -8.27
CA TRP A 556 46.40 21.36 -8.84
C TRP A 556 45.84 20.58 -10.03
N LYS A 557 46.67 19.86 -10.80
CA LYS A 557 46.22 19.12 -12.01
C LYS A 557 45.47 17.81 -11.73
N SER A 558 45.65 17.22 -10.55
CA SER A 558 44.97 15.98 -10.11
C SER A 558 44.09 16.18 -8.87
N ALA A 559 43.71 17.43 -8.57
CA ALA A 559 42.89 17.78 -7.41
C ALA A 559 41.52 17.07 -7.43
N ALA A 560 40.93 16.86 -8.61
CA ALA A 560 39.64 16.18 -8.74
C ALA A 560 39.70 14.69 -8.34
N LEU A 561 40.82 14.01 -8.59
CA LEU A 561 41.02 12.62 -8.15
C LEU A 561 41.10 12.52 -6.63
N ASN A 562 41.49 13.59 -5.93
CA ASN A 562 41.52 13.61 -4.46
C ASN A 562 40.14 13.88 -3.83
N ASN A 563 39.11 14.13 -4.62
CA ASN A 563 37.73 14.28 -4.13
C ASN A 563 37.16 12.92 -3.69
N ARG A 564 35.95 12.93 -3.13
CA ARG A 564 35.22 11.69 -2.85
C ARG A 564 34.94 10.94 -4.16
N GLY A 565 34.85 9.61 -4.10
CA GLY A 565 34.41 8.80 -5.24
C GLY A 565 33.09 9.33 -5.83
N GLY A 566 32.99 9.34 -7.16
CA GLY A 566 31.82 9.83 -7.90
C GLY A 566 31.99 11.23 -8.49
N CYS A 567 33.09 11.92 -8.24
CA CYS A 567 33.41 13.17 -8.93
C CYS A 567 34.05 12.93 -10.31
N ALA A 568 33.63 13.71 -11.30
CA ALA A 568 34.26 13.79 -12.61
C ALA A 568 35.66 14.38 -12.51
N TYR A 569 36.61 13.75 -13.18
CA TYR A 569 37.93 14.31 -13.46
C TYR A 569 38.08 14.43 -14.98
N VAL A 570 38.14 15.67 -15.46
CA VAL A 570 38.32 15.97 -16.89
C VAL A 570 39.64 16.66 -17.09
N TYR A 571 40.42 16.20 -18.06
CA TYR A 571 41.71 16.79 -18.40
C TYR A 571 41.98 16.75 -19.90
N LEU A 572 42.89 17.60 -20.36
CA LEU A 572 43.32 17.69 -21.75
C LEU A 572 44.56 16.83 -22.01
N ILE A 573 44.56 16.08 -23.09
CA ILE A 573 45.72 15.41 -23.69
C ILE A 573 46.04 16.02 -25.06
N TYR A 574 47.33 16.04 -25.39
CA TYR A 574 47.86 16.61 -26.65
C TYR A 574 47.35 18.03 -26.96
N SER A 575 46.97 18.79 -25.93
CA SER A 575 46.40 20.13 -26.02
C SER A 575 45.11 20.27 -26.84
N MET A 576 44.43 19.17 -27.22
CA MET A 576 43.24 19.24 -28.08
C MET A 576 42.15 18.17 -27.84
N TYR A 577 42.39 17.18 -26.98
CA TYR A 577 41.39 16.15 -26.65
C TYR A 577 41.12 16.09 -25.15
N TYR A 578 39.85 16.02 -24.76
CA TYR A 578 39.47 15.80 -23.37
C TYR A 578 39.37 14.30 -23.06
N CYS A 579 39.77 13.92 -21.86
CA CYS A 579 39.53 12.60 -21.27
C CYS A 579 38.63 12.74 -20.05
N PHE A 580 37.73 11.77 -19.85
CA PHE A 580 36.77 11.76 -18.76
C PHE A 580 37.00 10.58 -17.83
N ASN A 581 37.30 10.88 -16.57
CA ASN A 581 37.50 9.90 -15.51
C ASN A 581 36.46 10.11 -14.41
N ILE A 582 36.18 9.05 -13.67
CA ILE A 582 35.38 9.09 -12.45
C ILE A 582 36.31 8.79 -11.28
N ALA A 583 36.41 9.70 -10.31
CA ALA A 583 37.17 9.49 -9.09
C ALA A 583 36.60 8.29 -8.31
N SER A 584 37.48 7.52 -7.70
CA SER A 584 37.13 6.36 -6.88
C SER A 584 37.80 6.45 -5.51
N SER A 585 37.37 5.61 -4.56
CA SER A 585 37.87 5.58 -3.18
C SER A 585 37.43 6.76 -2.31
N VAL A 586 37.94 6.79 -1.08
CA VAL A 586 37.71 7.85 -0.10
C VAL A 586 38.49 9.12 -0.44
N LYS A 587 37.98 10.27 0.00
CA LYS A 587 38.65 11.57 -0.19
C LYS A 587 40.09 11.51 0.33
N GLY A 588 41.04 11.98 -0.48
CA GLY A 588 42.49 11.97 -0.17
C GLY A 588 43.24 10.71 -0.62
N ASP A 589 42.54 9.73 -1.21
CA ASP A 589 43.12 8.59 -1.90
C ASP A 589 42.88 8.72 -3.42
N PRO A 590 43.84 9.28 -4.18
CA PRO A 590 43.60 9.73 -5.54
C PRO A 590 43.57 8.58 -6.56
N GLN A 591 42.45 7.88 -6.62
CA GLN A 591 42.18 6.82 -7.58
C GLN A 591 41.10 7.25 -8.57
N GLY A 592 41.05 6.64 -9.75
CA GLY A 592 39.98 6.91 -10.69
C GLY A 592 39.93 5.97 -11.88
N VAL A 593 38.79 5.98 -12.55
CA VAL A 593 38.53 5.13 -13.72
C VAL A 593 38.30 6.01 -14.94
N LEU A 594 39.13 5.86 -15.96
CA LEU A 594 38.93 6.48 -17.28
C LEU A 594 37.84 5.71 -18.04
N ILE A 595 36.88 6.43 -18.61
CA ILE A 595 35.91 5.84 -19.53
C ILE A 595 36.51 5.90 -20.94
N ARG A 596 36.87 4.74 -21.48
CA ARG A 596 37.57 4.65 -22.77
C ARG A 596 36.62 4.55 -23.94
N ALA A 597 35.60 3.72 -23.82
CA ALA A 597 34.61 3.54 -24.86
C ALA A 597 33.20 3.33 -24.31
N ALA A 598 32.23 3.73 -25.11
CA ALA A 598 30.83 3.51 -24.84
C ALA A 598 30.06 3.17 -26.12
N GLU A 599 29.01 2.38 -26.01
CA GLU A 599 28.06 2.10 -27.08
C GLU A 599 26.88 3.10 -27.00
N PRO A 600 26.60 3.88 -28.05
CA PRO A 600 25.44 4.77 -28.03
C PRO A 600 24.12 4.01 -28.02
N LEU A 601 23.18 4.42 -27.14
CA LEU A 601 21.84 3.81 -27.09
C LEU A 601 20.87 4.40 -28.11
N ASP A 602 21.01 5.68 -28.42
CA ASP A 602 20.24 6.36 -29.47
C ASP A 602 21.18 7.30 -30.27
N HIS A 603 21.49 6.90 -31.49
CA HIS A 603 22.41 7.61 -32.37
C HIS A 603 21.88 9.01 -32.77
N HIS A 604 20.57 9.24 -32.76
CA HIS A 604 19.97 10.51 -33.15
C HIS A 604 20.15 11.61 -32.09
N THR A 605 20.44 11.22 -30.85
CA THR A 605 20.64 12.19 -29.74
C THR A 605 22.04 12.79 -29.70
N ILE A 606 23.02 12.23 -30.44
CA ILE A 606 24.43 12.65 -30.36
C ILE A 606 24.74 13.72 -31.42
N PRO A 607 25.10 14.96 -31.02
CA PRO A 607 25.32 16.07 -31.96
C PRO A 607 26.40 15.79 -33.01
N VAL A 608 27.49 15.10 -32.66
CA VAL A 608 28.58 14.80 -33.61
C VAL A 608 28.16 13.76 -34.67
N ILE A 609 27.10 12.98 -34.40
CA ILE A 609 26.53 12.01 -35.34
C ILE A 609 25.57 12.70 -36.34
N SER A 610 25.23 13.98 -36.15
CA SER A 610 24.44 14.74 -37.14
C SER A 610 25.15 14.91 -38.49
N HIS A 611 26.48 14.78 -38.53
CA HIS A 611 27.31 14.79 -39.75
C HIS A 611 27.89 13.40 -40.03
N HIS A 612 27.09 12.36 -39.78
CA HIS A 612 27.50 10.96 -39.90
C HIS A 612 28.05 10.65 -41.30
N ASP A 613 29.25 10.10 -41.33
CA ASP A 613 29.87 9.55 -42.53
C ASP A 613 29.34 8.11 -42.70
N SER A 614 28.55 7.86 -43.76
CA SER A 614 27.93 6.55 -44.01
C SER A 614 28.93 5.40 -44.16
N THR A 615 30.22 5.69 -44.33
CA THR A 615 31.30 4.68 -44.36
C THR A 615 31.76 4.22 -42.97
N LYS A 616 31.36 4.90 -41.89
CA LYS A 616 31.76 4.61 -40.51
C LYS A 616 30.61 4.00 -39.73
N LYS A 617 30.90 3.04 -38.84
CA LYS A 617 29.91 2.50 -37.89
C LYS A 617 29.70 3.49 -36.75
N PHE A 618 28.50 3.54 -36.17
CA PHE A 618 28.16 4.49 -35.10
C PHE A 618 29.09 4.44 -33.88
N HIS A 619 29.56 3.25 -33.48
CA HIS A 619 30.51 3.13 -32.36
C HIS A 619 31.88 3.78 -32.65
N TYR A 620 32.21 4.11 -33.90
CA TYR A 620 33.46 4.81 -34.26
C TYR A 620 33.60 6.15 -33.52
N TYR A 621 32.48 6.81 -33.20
CA TYR A 621 32.45 8.10 -32.54
C TYR A 621 32.66 8.02 -31.02
N THR A 622 32.61 6.82 -30.45
CA THR A 622 32.68 6.59 -29.00
C THR A 622 33.64 5.46 -28.62
N ASN A 623 34.48 4.97 -29.54
CA ASN A 623 35.48 3.90 -29.32
C ASN A 623 36.87 4.40 -28.87
N GLY A 624 36.92 5.55 -28.21
CA GLY A 624 38.15 6.08 -27.66
C GLY A 624 37.88 7.31 -26.79
N PRO A 625 38.71 7.57 -25.76
CA PRO A 625 38.39 8.51 -24.69
C PRO A 625 38.15 9.94 -25.20
N GLY A 626 39.01 10.41 -26.12
CA GLY A 626 38.85 11.73 -26.75
C GLY A 626 37.63 11.84 -27.67
N LYS A 627 37.27 10.75 -28.36
CA LYS A 627 36.10 10.72 -29.25
C LYS A 627 34.81 10.69 -28.44
N LEU A 628 34.78 9.89 -27.37
CA LEU A 628 33.69 9.82 -26.42
C LEU A 628 33.37 11.20 -25.84
N CYS A 629 34.38 11.93 -25.35
CA CYS A 629 34.17 13.28 -24.82
C CYS A 629 33.60 14.23 -25.88
N ARG A 630 34.06 14.16 -27.14
CA ARG A 630 33.50 14.96 -28.23
C ARG A 630 32.04 14.59 -28.53
N ALA A 631 31.72 13.31 -28.59
CA ALA A 631 30.36 12.83 -28.83
C ALA A 631 29.40 13.30 -27.74
N LEU A 632 29.84 13.27 -26.48
CA LEU A 632 29.05 13.70 -25.32
C LEU A 632 29.18 15.20 -24.99
N ASN A 633 29.91 15.98 -25.79
CA ASN A 633 30.21 17.39 -25.51
C ASN A 633 30.71 17.62 -24.06
N ILE A 634 31.69 16.82 -23.66
CA ILE A 634 32.40 16.89 -22.38
C ILE A 634 33.66 17.75 -22.57
N ASP A 635 33.78 18.78 -21.74
CA ASP A 635 34.93 19.67 -21.67
C ASP A 635 35.35 19.92 -20.21
N ILE A 636 36.32 20.82 -20.02
CA ILE A 636 36.87 21.13 -18.70
C ILE A 636 35.84 21.71 -17.71
N SER A 637 34.71 22.25 -18.18
CA SER A 637 33.67 22.80 -17.30
C SER A 637 33.00 21.73 -16.43
N LEU A 638 33.07 20.46 -16.85
CA LEU A 638 32.56 19.32 -16.09
C LEU A 638 33.58 18.76 -15.09
N ASN A 639 34.80 19.30 -15.04
CA ASN A 639 35.79 18.86 -14.06
C ASN A 639 35.29 19.18 -12.63
N HIS A 640 35.48 18.24 -11.70
CA HIS A 640 34.98 18.26 -10.33
C HIS A 640 33.45 18.11 -10.15
N VAL A 641 32.66 17.97 -11.22
CA VAL A 641 31.22 17.75 -11.10
C VAL A 641 30.94 16.42 -10.38
N ASP A 642 30.03 16.44 -9.42
CA ASP A 642 29.64 15.25 -8.68
C ASP A 642 28.51 14.50 -9.40
N LEU A 643 28.81 13.31 -9.95
CA LEU A 643 27.85 12.51 -10.70
C LEU A 643 26.69 11.99 -9.83
N THR A 644 26.81 12.03 -8.50
CA THR A 644 25.75 11.58 -7.59
C THR A 644 24.64 12.61 -7.40
N THR A 645 24.93 13.88 -7.70
CA THR A 645 24.01 15.01 -7.47
C THR A 645 23.80 15.89 -8.69
N SER A 646 24.55 15.69 -9.78
CA SER A 646 24.47 16.54 -10.96
C SER A 646 23.41 16.10 -11.96
N ASP A 647 22.64 17.05 -12.45
CA ASP A 647 21.75 16.85 -13.60
C ASP A 647 22.47 17.03 -14.96
N LEU A 648 23.73 17.48 -14.95
CA LEU A 648 24.52 17.72 -16.17
C LEU A 648 25.11 16.43 -16.72
N ILE A 649 25.69 15.61 -15.85
CA ILE A 649 26.28 14.32 -16.20
C ILE A 649 26.14 13.36 -15.01
N TYR A 650 25.58 12.18 -15.25
CA TYR A 650 25.32 11.18 -14.22
C TYR A 650 25.28 9.77 -14.81
N LEU A 651 25.25 8.76 -13.92
CA LEU A 651 25.13 7.36 -14.30
C LEU A 651 23.72 6.85 -13.99
N GLU A 652 23.08 6.20 -14.96
CA GLU A 652 21.91 5.35 -14.70
C GLU A 652 22.40 3.93 -14.39
N ASP A 653 21.79 3.34 -13.37
CA ASP A 653 22.12 2.02 -12.90
C ASP A 653 21.61 0.93 -13.86
N GLN A 654 22.36 -0.15 -13.97
CA GLN A 654 22.06 -1.35 -14.76
C GLN A 654 22.49 -2.59 -13.96
N PRO A 655 21.94 -3.79 -14.21
CA PRO A 655 22.48 -5.02 -13.61
C PRO A 655 24.00 -5.11 -13.79
N GLU A 656 24.72 -5.59 -12.78
CA GLU A 656 26.17 -5.82 -12.92
C GLU A 656 26.41 -6.88 -14.00
N ILE A 657 27.38 -6.61 -14.88
CA ILE A 657 27.81 -7.57 -15.90
C ILE A 657 28.46 -8.77 -15.20
N SER A 658 28.18 -9.99 -15.68
CA SER A 658 28.79 -11.20 -15.13
C SER A 658 30.31 -11.14 -15.30
N GLN A 659 31.07 -11.63 -14.31
CA GLN A 659 32.53 -11.70 -14.40
C GLN A 659 33.01 -12.51 -15.61
N GLU A 660 32.20 -13.47 -16.08
CA GLU A 660 32.50 -14.28 -17.27
C GLU A 660 32.44 -13.48 -18.59
N GLU A 661 31.73 -12.35 -18.60
CA GLU A 661 31.57 -11.47 -19.77
C GLU A 661 32.63 -10.34 -19.78
N ILE A 662 33.40 -10.18 -18.70
CA ILE A 662 34.41 -9.13 -18.56
C ILE A 662 35.78 -9.66 -19.01
N ILE A 663 36.33 -9.05 -20.06
CA ILE A 663 37.70 -9.33 -20.51
C ILE A 663 38.65 -8.30 -19.88
N THR A 664 39.68 -8.77 -19.18
CA THR A 664 40.74 -7.91 -18.63
C THR A 664 42.00 -8.02 -19.49
N THR A 665 42.57 -6.88 -19.88
CA THR A 665 43.79 -6.81 -20.70
C THR A 665 44.79 -5.84 -20.09
N LYS A 666 46.08 -5.97 -20.46
CA LYS A 666 47.12 -5.00 -20.09
C LYS A 666 46.84 -3.60 -20.63
N ARG A 667 47.27 -2.57 -19.90
CA ARG A 667 47.10 -1.17 -20.34
C ARG A 667 47.96 -0.85 -21.57
N VAL A 668 47.39 -0.14 -22.54
CA VAL A 668 48.04 0.18 -23.83
C VAL A 668 48.69 1.57 -23.76
N ASN A 669 49.85 1.76 -24.40
CA ASN A 669 50.62 3.02 -24.49
C ASN A 669 51.24 3.54 -23.18
N ILE A 670 51.55 2.65 -22.23
CA ILE A 670 52.26 3.00 -20.98
C ILE A 670 53.73 2.56 -20.96
N ASP A 671 54.39 2.55 -22.12
CA ASP A 671 55.81 2.14 -22.24
C ASP A 671 56.76 2.97 -21.36
N TYR A 672 56.35 4.19 -21.00
CA TYR A 672 57.06 5.09 -20.10
C TYR A 672 56.95 4.71 -18.61
N ALA A 673 56.11 3.73 -18.23
CA ALA A 673 55.83 3.38 -16.84
C ALA A 673 56.81 2.36 -16.21
N GLY A 674 57.80 1.87 -16.97
CA GLY A 674 58.80 0.93 -16.47
C GLY A 674 58.20 -0.44 -16.09
N GLU A 675 58.62 -1.01 -14.95
CA GLU A 675 58.17 -2.33 -14.46
C GLU A 675 56.64 -2.42 -14.25
N ASP A 676 55.96 -1.29 -14.03
CA ASP A 676 54.50 -1.25 -13.89
C ASP A 676 53.75 -1.58 -15.20
N LYS A 677 54.41 -1.50 -16.37
CA LYS A 677 53.82 -1.87 -17.67
C LYS A 677 53.35 -3.33 -17.71
N ASP A 678 54.07 -4.23 -17.04
CA ASP A 678 53.74 -5.65 -17.05
C ASP A 678 52.70 -6.04 -15.99
N ARG A 679 52.47 -5.16 -15.02
CA ARG A 679 51.53 -5.32 -13.91
C ARG A 679 50.15 -4.70 -14.17
N LEU A 680 50.08 -3.61 -14.97
CA LEU A 680 48.91 -2.75 -15.14
C LEU A 680 48.06 -3.01 -16.39
#